data_AF-R7YB34-F1
#
_entry.id   AF-R7YB34-F1
#
_cell.length_a   1.000
_cell.length_b   1.000
_cell.length_c   1.000
_cell.angle_alpha   90.00
_cell.angle_beta   90.00
_cell.angle_gamma   90.00
#
_symmetry.space_group_name_H-M   'P 1'
#
loop_
_entity.id
_entity.type
_entity.pdbx_description
1 polymer ?
#
loop_
_entity_poly.entity_id
_entity_poly.type
_entity_poly.pdbx_seq_one_letter_code
_entity_poly.pdbx_strand_id
1 'polypeptide(L)'
;MTNYGHAIRTGVEIVGAPNDPATSAELSALAEQIGYDVVVLPDQQEGGGHDATTLATWVSARTSTVGIVPRLQAADRPASIVARTTSSLQLLSGNRAAIAIETDSATGDVGSVEDAVAVIRSLHDTSGPSRVSHHGAHHRLAGAEPGPSLERGVPIWLAGSAAATAAVSGRVADGWMVDLGEVGVDDISELNDVLDAEAIGAGRDPREVRRAVVSTIDAAVDIDALVSLVVGSGVSLLVLRVDAAAGTDVVAPAMRTFAAISASVRARVEEMLPSNALSARPVRRKDALARRRAAIAYDEVPEDLAEGAVEPGDPAFARLRSTYLRGGSPGILLRPTTVSEVSSAVTFARKHQHLPLGIRSGGHGISGRSTNDGGLVIDVGGLDDITVLDPAERLVRIGPGARWRDVATALQTHGWALSSGDYGGVGVGGLATTGGIGFLNRKHGLTIDHLRAVEMVLADGTRVRASDSENTELFWAVRGAGANFGIAVAFEFEVDEVAEIGWAQLAFQVSDPADFLEMFGRVVLQTPRDTTPFLVLGQGMAQIMAMVDSSDPATIIDQLQPFADIAPLADQQVAIAPYASVMNMFPASAHNGRGEPVSRSAFTRYITPEFASASADLIRSGASHWYQIRTVGGAVSDVATDDTAYAHRDANFALTVMGSNAQRLDRWFDPVRRESDGLYLSFESDSSPDRINDAFPPATLERLRRLKTQIDPQNLFRDNFNITPAHHTMRSA
;
A
#
# COMPACT_ATOMS: atom_id res chain seq x y z
N MET A 1 -31.13 4.62 25.72
CA MET A 1 -31.21 4.48 24.26
C MET A 1 -29.96 3.75 23.84
N THR A 2 -30.12 2.56 23.29
CA THR A 2 -29.01 1.66 22.95
C THR A 2 -28.99 1.57 21.43
N ASN A 3 -28.38 2.55 20.76
CA ASN A 3 -28.24 2.54 19.29
C ASN A 3 -26.89 1.97 18.82
N TYR A 4 -26.04 1.56 19.78
CA TYR A 4 -24.68 1.03 19.59
C TYR A 4 -23.75 1.88 18.70
N GLY A 5 -24.12 3.11 18.37
CA GLY A 5 -23.33 4.02 17.55
C GLY A 5 -23.29 3.72 16.04
N HIS A 6 -24.06 2.74 15.54
CA HIS A 6 -23.98 2.35 14.13
C HIS A 6 -24.87 3.20 13.21
N ALA A 7 -24.30 3.68 12.10
CA ALA A 7 -25.08 4.32 11.05
C ALA A 7 -26.18 3.39 10.50
N ILE A 8 -27.37 3.95 10.28
CA ILE A 8 -28.56 3.22 9.82
C ILE A 8 -28.44 2.93 8.33
N ARG A 9 -28.48 1.65 7.98
CA ARG A 9 -28.39 1.13 6.62
C ARG A 9 -29.69 0.47 6.16
N THR A 10 -29.86 0.38 4.86
CA THR A 10 -30.98 -0.30 4.21
C THR A 10 -30.48 -1.44 3.34
N GLY A 11 -31.20 -2.56 3.37
CA GLY A 11 -30.90 -3.73 2.56
C GLY A 11 -32.12 -4.27 1.84
N VAL A 12 -31.88 -5.11 0.85
CA VAL A 12 -32.93 -5.92 0.21
C VAL A 12 -32.48 -7.38 0.15
N GLU A 13 -33.34 -8.29 0.56
CA GLU A 13 -33.17 -9.72 0.40
C GLU A 13 -34.01 -10.20 -0.77
N ILE A 14 -33.38 -10.81 -1.78
CA ILE A 14 -34.04 -11.24 -3.01
C ILE A 14 -34.22 -12.77 -2.96
N VAL A 15 -35.47 -13.24 -2.91
CA VAL A 15 -35.84 -14.67 -2.92
C VAL A 15 -36.61 -15.06 -4.18
N GLY A 16 -36.87 -16.34 -4.41
CA GLY A 16 -37.86 -16.81 -5.39
C GLY A 16 -37.42 -16.87 -6.86
N ALA A 17 -36.14 -16.70 -7.18
CA ALA A 17 -35.59 -16.86 -8.54
C ALA A 17 -34.51 -17.95 -8.64
N PRO A 18 -34.80 -19.23 -8.27
CA PRO A 18 -33.75 -20.24 -8.13
C PRO A 18 -33.00 -20.57 -9.43
N ASN A 19 -33.67 -20.47 -10.58
CA ASN A 19 -33.11 -20.78 -11.90
C ASN A 19 -33.04 -19.54 -12.84
N ASP A 20 -33.30 -18.34 -12.30
CA ASP A 20 -33.21 -17.10 -13.06
C ASP A 20 -32.26 -16.10 -12.38
N PRO A 21 -30.94 -16.35 -12.55
CA PRO A 21 -29.93 -15.46 -12.00
C PRO A 21 -29.91 -14.08 -12.66
N ALA A 22 -30.48 -13.93 -13.87
CA ALA A 22 -30.56 -12.63 -14.54
C ALA A 22 -31.50 -11.68 -13.80
N THR A 23 -32.69 -12.17 -13.42
CA THR A 23 -33.65 -11.39 -12.61
C THR A 23 -33.06 -10.97 -11.27
N SER A 24 -32.36 -11.88 -10.57
CA SER A 24 -31.70 -11.54 -9.30
C SER A 24 -30.65 -10.43 -9.48
N ALA A 25 -29.87 -10.48 -10.55
CA ALA A 25 -28.87 -9.47 -10.84
C ALA A 25 -29.48 -8.12 -11.30
N GLU A 26 -30.59 -8.14 -12.03
CA GLU A 26 -31.34 -6.93 -12.40
C GLU A 26 -31.95 -6.23 -11.19
N LEU A 27 -32.58 -6.99 -10.28
CA LEU A 27 -33.10 -6.45 -9.03
C LEU A 27 -31.99 -5.93 -8.12
N SER A 28 -30.83 -6.57 -8.10
CA SER A 28 -29.66 -6.08 -7.36
C SER A 28 -29.13 -4.76 -7.94
N ALA A 29 -29.06 -4.63 -9.26
CA ALA A 29 -28.69 -3.38 -9.93
C ALA A 29 -29.72 -2.28 -9.69
N LEU A 30 -31.01 -2.62 -9.68
CA LEU A 30 -32.08 -1.69 -9.30
C LEU A 30 -31.95 -1.25 -7.83
N ALA A 31 -31.59 -2.15 -6.91
CA ALA A 31 -31.35 -1.81 -5.52
C ALA A 31 -30.24 -0.77 -5.38
N GLU A 32 -29.12 -0.97 -6.09
CA GLU A 32 -28.03 0.00 -6.19
C GLU A 32 -28.51 1.36 -6.73
N GLN A 33 -29.29 1.37 -7.81
CA GLN A 33 -29.83 2.61 -8.38
C GLN A 33 -30.79 3.35 -7.44
N ILE A 34 -31.54 2.62 -6.61
CA ILE A 34 -32.43 3.22 -5.60
C ILE A 34 -31.63 3.76 -4.40
N GLY A 35 -30.42 3.23 -4.16
CA GLY A 35 -29.55 3.63 -3.05
C GLY A 35 -29.62 2.70 -1.84
N TYR A 36 -29.89 1.41 -2.03
CA TYR A 36 -29.72 0.41 -0.99
C TYR A 36 -28.24 0.20 -0.65
N ASP A 37 -27.93 -0.01 0.63
CA ASP A 37 -26.56 -0.26 1.10
C ASP A 37 -26.13 -1.71 0.88
N VAL A 38 -27.07 -2.67 0.93
CA VAL A 38 -26.78 -4.11 0.92
C VAL A 38 -27.83 -4.90 0.13
N VAL A 39 -27.39 -5.90 -0.62
CA VAL A 39 -28.24 -6.96 -1.19
C VAL A 39 -27.88 -8.30 -0.53
N VAL A 40 -28.90 -8.98 -0.02
CA VAL A 40 -28.81 -10.32 0.56
C VAL A 40 -29.32 -11.35 -0.45
N LEU A 41 -28.53 -12.38 -0.69
CA LEU A 41 -28.80 -13.45 -1.66
C LEU A 41 -28.79 -14.80 -0.94
N PRO A 42 -29.95 -15.32 -0.51
CA PRO A 42 -30.03 -16.57 0.22
C PRO A 42 -29.89 -17.78 -0.69
N ASP A 43 -29.33 -18.85 -0.12
CA ASP A 43 -29.42 -20.19 -0.69
C ASP A 43 -30.87 -20.59 -0.91
N GLN A 44 -31.11 -21.32 -1.99
CA GLN A 44 -32.44 -21.80 -2.36
C GLN A 44 -32.61 -23.22 -1.80
N GLN A 45 -33.45 -23.39 -0.77
CA GLN A 45 -33.62 -24.67 -0.07
C GLN A 45 -34.32 -25.75 -0.92
N GLU A 46 -35.09 -25.39 -1.94
CA GLU A 46 -35.83 -26.34 -2.78
C GLU A 46 -35.58 -26.11 -4.28
N GLY A 47 -34.89 -27.04 -4.93
CA GLY A 47 -34.84 -27.18 -6.39
C GLY A 47 -33.68 -26.50 -7.12
N GLY A 48 -32.59 -27.25 -7.37
CA GLY A 48 -31.72 -27.13 -8.56
C GLY A 48 -31.06 -25.78 -8.90
N GLY A 49 -31.12 -24.77 -8.04
CA GLY A 49 -30.68 -23.41 -8.32
C GLY A 49 -29.18 -23.16 -8.17
N HIS A 50 -28.78 -21.92 -8.44
CA HIS A 50 -27.39 -21.49 -8.28
C HIS A 50 -26.99 -21.34 -6.81
N ASP A 51 -25.77 -21.76 -6.49
CA ASP A 51 -25.13 -21.49 -5.21
C ASP A 51 -25.08 -19.98 -4.91
N ALA A 52 -25.44 -19.55 -3.70
CA ALA A 52 -25.54 -18.14 -3.35
C ALA A 52 -24.23 -17.36 -3.55
N THR A 53 -23.07 -17.98 -3.32
CA THR A 53 -21.77 -17.31 -3.55
C THR A 53 -21.49 -17.14 -5.04
N THR A 54 -21.93 -18.10 -5.85
CA THR A 54 -21.85 -18.02 -7.32
C THR A 54 -22.72 -16.89 -7.85
N LEU A 55 -23.98 -16.79 -7.39
CA LEU A 55 -24.88 -15.71 -7.76
C LEU A 55 -24.32 -14.35 -7.29
N ALA A 56 -23.84 -14.25 -6.05
CA ALA A 56 -23.19 -13.06 -5.50
C ALA A 56 -22.00 -12.59 -6.36
N THR A 57 -21.22 -13.52 -6.90
CA THR A 57 -20.09 -13.20 -7.80
C THR A 57 -20.60 -12.57 -9.10
N TRP A 58 -21.67 -13.10 -9.69
CA TRP A 58 -22.27 -12.50 -10.88
C TRP A 58 -22.89 -11.13 -10.59
N VAL A 59 -23.62 -10.98 -9.48
CA VAL A 59 -24.16 -9.69 -9.06
C VAL A 59 -23.05 -8.66 -8.82
N SER A 60 -21.92 -9.08 -8.26
CA SER A 60 -20.75 -8.20 -8.03
C SER A 60 -20.21 -7.62 -9.34
N ALA A 61 -20.28 -8.36 -10.45
CA ALA A 61 -19.86 -7.89 -11.77
C ALA A 61 -20.86 -6.93 -12.44
N ARG A 62 -22.11 -6.86 -11.94
CA ARG A 62 -23.17 -5.98 -12.45
C ARG A 62 -23.45 -4.77 -11.55
N THR A 63 -22.76 -4.67 -10.43
CA THR A 63 -22.94 -3.61 -9.42
C THR A 63 -21.59 -3.03 -9.03
N SER A 64 -21.58 -1.81 -8.51
CA SER A 64 -20.35 -1.05 -8.29
C SER A 64 -20.16 -0.54 -6.85
N THR A 65 -21.25 -0.40 -6.10
CA THR A 65 -21.31 0.28 -4.81
C THR A 65 -22.07 -0.50 -3.74
N VAL A 66 -23.12 -1.25 -4.10
CA VAL A 66 -23.95 -1.97 -3.12
C VAL A 66 -23.20 -3.15 -2.50
N GLY A 67 -23.35 -3.35 -1.18
CA GLY A 67 -22.80 -4.49 -0.46
C GLY A 67 -23.45 -5.81 -0.88
N ILE A 68 -22.67 -6.89 -0.98
CA ILE A 68 -23.17 -8.20 -1.43
C ILE A 68 -23.04 -9.24 -0.32
N VAL A 69 -24.15 -9.83 0.08
CA VAL A 69 -24.22 -10.77 1.22
C VAL A 69 -24.89 -12.06 0.81
N PRO A 70 -24.14 -13.07 0.30
CA PRO A 70 -24.66 -14.42 0.23
C PRO A 70 -25.05 -14.91 1.63
N ARG A 71 -26.28 -15.41 1.76
CA ARG A 71 -26.77 -16.09 2.98
C ARG A 71 -26.73 -17.59 2.77
N LEU A 72 -25.84 -18.26 3.49
CA LEU A 72 -25.49 -19.66 3.32
C LEU A 72 -26.11 -20.54 4.41
N GLN A 73 -26.56 -21.74 4.04
CA GLN A 73 -26.89 -22.79 5.03
C GLN A 73 -25.61 -23.33 5.67
N ALA A 74 -25.49 -23.29 7.01
CA ALA A 74 -24.27 -23.70 7.73
C ALA A 74 -23.94 -25.20 7.58
N ALA A 75 -24.98 -26.05 7.61
CA ALA A 75 -24.83 -27.50 7.68
C ALA A 75 -24.25 -28.15 6.40
N ASP A 76 -24.31 -27.43 5.27
CA ASP A 76 -24.07 -28.05 3.95
C ASP A 76 -22.66 -27.81 3.38
N ARG A 77 -21.83 -26.99 4.03
CA ARG A 77 -20.54 -26.56 3.44
C ARG A 77 -19.36 -26.65 4.41
N PRO A 78 -18.20 -27.18 3.97
CA PRO A 78 -16.97 -27.06 4.73
C PRO A 78 -16.57 -25.58 4.91
N ALA A 79 -16.34 -25.16 6.15
CA ALA A 79 -15.94 -23.78 6.49
C ALA A 79 -14.70 -23.28 5.72
N SER A 80 -13.78 -24.18 5.33
CA SER A 80 -12.62 -23.84 4.51
C SER A 80 -12.96 -23.43 3.08
N ILE A 81 -14.01 -24.03 2.49
CA ILE A 81 -14.51 -23.64 1.17
C ILE A 81 -15.16 -22.26 1.27
N VAL A 82 -16.00 -22.05 2.28
CA VAL A 82 -16.64 -20.75 2.56
C VAL A 82 -15.59 -19.64 2.72
N ALA A 83 -14.51 -19.90 3.46
CA ALA A 83 -13.43 -18.93 3.64
C ALA A 83 -12.77 -18.53 2.30
N ARG A 84 -12.51 -19.52 1.43
CA ARG A 84 -11.88 -19.30 0.13
C ARG A 84 -12.79 -18.56 -0.84
N THR A 85 -14.05 -18.99 -0.96
CA THR A 85 -15.01 -18.37 -1.89
C THR A 85 -15.34 -16.94 -1.48
N THR A 86 -15.50 -16.67 -0.19
CA THR A 86 -15.73 -15.31 0.33
C THR A 86 -14.51 -14.39 0.17
N SER A 87 -13.29 -14.90 0.31
CA SER A 87 -12.07 -14.12 0.02
C SER A 87 -12.02 -13.68 -1.44
N SER A 88 -12.34 -14.61 -2.37
CA SER A 88 -12.41 -14.29 -3.79
C SER A 88 -13.53 -13.31 -4.11
N LEU A 89 -14.72 -13.50 -3.52
CA LEU A 89 -15.84 -12.57 -3.68
C LEU A 89 -15.50 -11.18 -3.17
N GLN A 90 -14.77 -11.07 -2.05
CA GLN A 90 -14.33 -9.78 -1.50
C GLN A 90 -13.39 -9.05 -2.47
N LEU A 91 -12.47 -9.77 -3.10
CA LEU A 91 -11.58 -9.19 -4.11
C LEU A 91 -12.34 -8.78 -5.39
N LEU A 92 -13.21 -9.65 -5.90
CA LEU A 92 -13.98 -9.42 -7.12
C LEU A 92 -15.02 -8.32 -6.97
N SER A 93 -15.58 -8.15 -5.78
CA SER A 93 -16.55 -7.10 -5.49
C SER A 93 -15.90 -5.76 -5.15
N GLY A 94 -14.58 -5.67 -5.00
CA GLY A 94 -13.91 -4.43 -4.60
C GLY A 94 -14.18 -4.08 -3.13
N ASN A 95 -14.03 -5.06 -2.24
CA ASN A 95 -14.23 -4.95 -0.78
C ASN A 95 -15.69 -4.75 -0.32
N ARG A 96 -16.69 -5.20 -1.10
CA ARG A 96 -18.12 -5.02 -0.81
C ARG A 96 -18.82 -6.26 -0.26
N ALA A 97 -18.12 -7.38 -0.05
CA ALA A 97 -18.73 -8.63 0.37
C ALA A 97 -18.83 -8.77 1.89
N ALA A 98 -19.93 -9.37 2.34
CA ALA A 98 -20.04 -10.02 3.65
C ALA A 98 -20.61 -11.42 3.45
N ILE A 99 -20.76 -12.19 4.52
CA ILE A 99 -21.44 -13.48 4.48
C ILE A 99 -22.43 -13.57 5.63
N ALA A 100 -23.62 -14.11 5.37
CA ALA A 100 -24.53 -14.55 6.42
C ALA A 100 -24.55 -16.07 6.47
N ILE A 101 -24.53 -16.65 7.66
CA ILE A 101 -24.61 -18.09 7.91
C ILE A 101 -25.90 -18.35 8.66
N GLU A 102 -26.79 -19.12 8.06
CA GLU A 102 -28.07 -19.50 8.67
C GLU A 102 -27.86 -20.65 9.65
N THR A 103 -28.35 -20.46 10.87
CA THR A 103 -28.32 -21.48 11.91
C THR A 103 -29.55 -22.36 11.80
N ASP A 104 -29.36 -23.68 11.84
CA ASP A 104 -30.48 -24.62 11.83
C ASP A 104 -31.28 -24.55 13.13
N SER A 105 -32.50 -24.00 13.04
CA SER A 105 -33.43 -23.87 14.15
C SER A 105 -33.99 -25.22 14.62
N ALA A 106 -33.94 -26.27 13.79
CA ALA A 106 -34.49 -27.59 14.11
C ALA A 106 -33.56 -28.45 14.97
N THR A 107 -32.24 -28.32 14.82
CA THR A 107 -31.25 -29.08 15.60
C THR A 107 -30.74 -28.33 16.82
N GLY A 108 -30.76 -26.99 16.80
CA GLY A 108 -30.21 -26.16 17.87
C GLY A 108 -28.68 -26.31 18.06
N ASP A 109 -27.99 -26.96 17.11
CA ASP A 109 -26.55 -27.19 17.17
C ASP A 109 -25.76 -25.95 16.70
N VAL A 110 -25.62 -25.01 17.63
CA VAL A 110 -24.85 -23.78 17.41
C VAL A 110 -23.33 -23.97 17.55
N GLY A 111 -22.86 -25.11 18.06
CA GLY A 111 -21.44 -25.41 18.22
C GLY A 111 -20.73 -25.55 16.87
N SER A 112 -21.42 -26.12 15.88
CA SER A 112 -20.94 -26.24 14.50
C SER A 112 -20.63 -24.88 13.85
N VAL A 113 -21.49 -23.88 14.09
CA VAL A 113 -21.37 -22.52 13.55
C VAL A 113 -20.22 -21.77 14.21
N GLU A 114 -20.06 -21.90 15.53
CA GLU A 114 -18.95 -21.30 16.28
C GLU A 114 -17.59 -21.84 15.77
N ASP A 115 -17.47 -23.15 15.58
CA ASP A 115 -16.31 -23.79 14.95
C ASP A 115 -16.07 -23.28 13.51
N ALA A 116 -17.14 -23.14 12.71
CA ALA A 116 -17.04 -22.66 11.33
C ALA A 116 -16.50 -21.23 11.24
N VAL A 117 -17.00 -20.31 12.08
CA VAL A 117 -16.53 -18.92 12.16
C VAL A 117 -15.05 -18.87 12.52
N ALA A 118 -14.61 -19.70 13.47
CA ALA A 118 -13.20 -19.79 13.86
C ALA A 118 -12.31 -20.24 12.68
N VAL A 119 -12.72 -21.26 11.92
CA VAL A 119 -12.01 -21.72 10.72
C VAL A 119 -11.96 -20.63 9.65
N ILE A 120 -13.09 -19.98 9.34
CA ILE A 120 -13.16 -18.93 8.32
C ILE A 120 -12.21 -17.78 8.65
N ARG A 121 -12.28 -17.26 9.89
CA ARG A 121 -11.40 -16.18 10.34
C ARG A 121 -9.94 -16.57 10.31
N SER A 122 -9.60 -17.79 10.73
CA SER A 122 -8.21 -18.27 10.71
C SER A 122 -7.63 -18.35 9.30
N LEU A 123 -8.46 -18.67 8.30
CA LEU A 123 -8.06 -18.70 6.90
C LEU A 123 -8.03 -17.31 6.26
N HIS A 124 -8.80 -16.34 6.77
CA HIS A 124 -8.74 -14.94 6.33
C HIS A 124 -7.57 -14.17 6.97
N ASP A 125 -7.05 -14.59 8.13
CA ASP A 125 -5.90 -13.95 8.77
C ASP A 125 -4.59 -14.33 8.08
N THR A 126 -4.13 -13.46 7.19
CA THR A 126 -2.85 -13.60 6.47
C THR A 126 -1.66 -13.00 7.22
N SER A 127 -1.88 -12.41 8.39
CA SER A 127 -0.81 -11.82 9.22
C SER A 127 -0.07 -12.86 10.06
N GLY A 128 -0.70 -14.02 10.26
CA GLY A 128 -0.24 -15.15 11.06
C GLY A 128 0.65 -16.15 10.31
N PRO A 129 0.69 -17.41 10.76
CA PRO A 129 1.52 -18.46 10.16
C PRO A 129 1.16 -18.76 8.69
N SER A 130 2.11 -19.24 7.91
CA SER A 130 1.91 -19.65 6.51
C SER A 130 1.02 -20.88 6.32
N ARG A 131 0.69 -21.58 7.42
CA ARG A 131 -0.14 -22.78 7.49
C ARG A 131 -1.03 -22.71 8.71
N VAL A 132 -2.32 -22.94 8.52
CA VAL A 132 -3.35 -22.86 9.56
C VAL A 132 -3.87 -24.26 9.84
N SER A 133 -3.95 -24.60 11.13
CA SER A 133 -4.58 -25.84 11.59
C SER A 133 -5.64 -25.51 12.63
N HIS A 134 -6.72 -26.27 12.62
CA HIS A 134 -7.84 -26.12 13.53
C HIS A 134 -8.38 -27.51 13.89
N HIS A 135 -8.61 -27.75 15.17
CA HIS A 135 -9.07 -29.02 15.71
C HIS A 135 -10.36 -28.79 16.50
N GLY A 136 -11.45 -28.50 15.79
CA GLY A 136 -12.80 -28.36 16.35
C GLY A 136 -13.52 -29.70 16.45
N ALA A 137 -14.67 -29.68 17.12
CA ALA A 137 -15.57 -30.82 17.22
C ALA A 137 -16.28 -31.09 15.89
N HIS A 138 -16.61 -30.02 15.15
CA HIS A 138 -17.38 -30.09 13.91
C HIS A 138 -16.52 -29.81 12.67
N HIS A 139 -15.50 -28.96 12.78
CA HIS A 139 -14.58 -28.64 11.68
C HIS A 139 -13.12 -28.98 12.03
N ARG A 140 -12.40 -29.56 11.06
CA ARG A 140 -10.96 -29.83 11.18
C ARG A 140 -10.21 -29.31 9.97
N LEU A 141 -9.08 -28.67 10.23
CA LEU A 141 -8.17 -28.11 9.24
C LEU A 141 -6.75 -28.58 9.60
N ALA A 142 -6.05 -29.21 8.66
CA ALA A 142 -4.70 -29.71 8.90
C ALA A 142 -3.72 -29.03 7.93
N GLY A 143 -3.04 -27.99 8.40
CA GLY A 143 -2.01 -27.29 7.63
C GLY A 143 -2.51 -26.72 6.30
N ALA A 144 -3.67 -26.06 6.29
CA ALA A 144 -4.16 -25.38 5.09
C ALA A 144 -3.44 -24.04 4.89
N GLU A 145 -3.26 -23.63 3.64
CA GLU A 145 -2.77 -22.28 3.36
C GLU A 145 -3.89 -21.26 3.64
N PRO A 146 -3.58 -20.10 4.24
CA PRO A 146 -4.50 -18.98 4.30
C PRO A 146 -5.01 -18.56 2.91
N GLY A 147 -6.13 -17.84 2.89
CA GLY A 147 -6.66 -17.14 1.72
C GLY A 147 -5.72 -16.04 1.23
N PRO A 148 -6.07 -15.37 0.11
CA PRO A 148 -5.35 -14.18 -0.33
C PRO A 148 -5.47 -13.06 0.71
N SER A 149 -4.48 -12.16 0.77
CA SER A 149 -4.54 -11.00 1.66
C SER A 149 -5.64 -10.04 1.18
N LEU A 150 -6.51 -9.63 2.09
CA LEU A 150 -7.62 -8.72 1.83
C LEU A 150 -7.28 -7.30 2.27
N GLU A 151 -7.93 -6.30 1.68
CA GLU A 151 -7.84 -4.92 2.17
C GLU A 151 -8.84 -4.67 3.31
N ARG A 152 -10.08 -5.15 3.15
CA ARG A 152 -11.07 -5.19 4.22
C ARG A 152 -11.48 -6.63 4.49
N GLY A 153 -11.74 -6.95 5.76
CA GLY A 153 -12.20 -8.26 6.16
C GLY A 153 -13.59 -8.56 5.60
N VAL A 154 -13.95 -9.83 5.50
CA VAL A 154 -15.31 -10.25 5.19
C VAL A 154 -16.08 -10.31 6.51
N PRO A 155 -17.07 -9.43 6.76
CA PRO A 155 -17.89 -9.53 7.96
C PRO A 155 -18.69 -10.84 7.94
N ILE A 156 -18.74 -11.54 9.07
CA ILE A 156 -19.48 -12.80 9.21
C ILE A 156 -20.72 -12.57 10.06
N TRP A 157 -21.88 -12.79 9.47
CA TRP A 157 -23.19 -12.57 10.08
C TRP A 157 -23.83 -13.91 10.37
N LEU A 158 -24.59 -14.01 11.46
CA LEU A 158 -25.43 -15.18 11.71
C LEU A 158 -26.90 -14.81 11.55
N ALA A 159 -27.65 -15.66 10.86
CA ALA A 159 -29.07 -15.48 10.62
C ALA A 159 -29.87 -16.53 11.40
N GLY A 160 -30.87 -16.09 12.17
CA GLY A 160 -31.79 -16.96 12.88
C GLY A 160 -32.47 -16.29 14.07
N SER A 161 -33.67 -16.77 14.38
CA SER A 161 -34.61 -16.17 15.35
C SER A 161 -34.56 -16.78 16.75
N ALA A 162 -33.75 -17.84 16.97
CA ALA A 162 -33.62 -18.48 18.27
C ALA A 162 -32.67 -17.73 19.20
N ALA A 163 -32.94 -17.75 20.52
CA ALA A 163 -32.06 -17.20 21.54
C ALA A 163 -30.64 -17.78 21.50
N ALA A 164 -30.50 -19.06 21.14
CA ALA A 164 -29.20 -19.70 20.93
C ALA A 164 -28.38 -19.03 19.81
N THR A 165 -29.03 -18.62 18.72
CA THR A 165 -28.40 -17.90 17.60
C THR A 165 -27.95 -16.51 18.02
N ALA A 166 -28.80 -15.78 18.76
CA ALA A 166 -28.44 -14.48 19.33
C ALA A 166 -27.21 -14.59 20.26
N ALA A 167 -27.20 -15.61 21.14
CA ALA A 167 -26.09 -15.88 22.04
C ALA A 167 -24.76 -16.11 21.30
N VAL A 168 -24.76 -16.99 20.29
CA VAL A 168 -23.54 -17.30 19.51
C VAL A 168 -23.10 -16.09 18.68
N SER A 169 -24.04 -15.31 18.16
CA SER A 169 -23.74 -14.06 17.47
C SER A 169 -22.98 -13.08 18.37
N GLY A 170 -23.42 -12.94 19.62
CA GLY A 170 -22.73 -12.17 20.65
C GLY A 170 -21.29 -12.64 20.87
N ARG A 171 -21.06 -13.96 20.90
CA ARG A 171 -19.72 -14.52 21.12
C ARG A 171 -18.77 -14.38 19.93
N VAL A 172 -19.22 -14.61 18.69
CA VAL A 172 -18.30 -14.75 17.56
C VAL A 172 -18.62 -13.95 16.29
N ALA A 173 -19.84 -13.45 16.08
CA ALA A 173 -20.23 -12.84 14.81
C ALA A 173 -19.92 -11.33 14.72
N ASP A 174 -19.83 -10.80 13.51
CA ASP A 174 -19.76 -9.35 13.20
C ASP A 174 -21.17 -8.76 12.99
N GLY A 175 -22.18 -9.62 12.81
CA GLY A 175 -23.58 -9.21 12.71
C GLY A 175 -24.56 -10.34 13.06
N TRP A 176 -25.77 -9.95 13.42
CA TRP A 176 -26.90 -10.84 13.67
C TRP A 176 -28.11 -10.36 12.86
N MET A 177 -28.77 -11.28 12.17
CA MET A 177 -29.93 -11.01 11.32
C MET A 177 -31.11 -11.86 11.76
N VAL A 178 -32.27 -11.21 11.95
CA VAL A 178 -33.50 -11.86 12.45
C VAL A 178 -34.70 -11.50 11.58
N ASP A 179 -35.63 -12.44 11.45
CA ASP A 179 -36.89 -12.24 10.73
C ASP A 179 -37.95 -11.65 11.66
N LEU A 180 -38.44 -10.45 11.32
CA LEU A 180 -39.47 -9.76 12.10
C LEU A 180 -40.80 -10.50 12.11
N GLY A 181 -41.12 -11.27 11.06
CA GLY A 181 -42.35 -12.06 10.99
C GLY A 181 -42.34 -13.26 11.95
N GLU A 182 -41.16 -13.74 12.34
CA GLU A 182 -41.02 -14.87 13.26
C GLU A 182 -40.98 -14.45 14.73
N VAL A 183 -40.32 -13.32 15.03
CA VAL A 183 -40.08 -12.86 16.41
C VAL A 183 -41.06 -11.77 16.85
N GLY A 184 -41.50 -10.89 15.95
CA GLY A 184 -42.25 -9.68 16.31
C GLY A 184 -41.36 -8.54 16.81
N VAL A 185 -41.91 -7.32 16.85
CA VAL A 185 -41.17 -6.09 17.16
C VAL A 185 -40.76 -6.01 18.64
N ASP A 186 -41.63 -6.45 19.54
CA ASP A 186 -41.45 -6.29 20.99
C ASP A 186 -40.39 -7.26 21.56
N ASP A 187 -40.29 -8.46 20.99
CA ASP A 187 -39.42 -9.54 21.48
C ASP A 187 -37.96 -9.43 21.01
N ILE A 188 -37.66 -8.54 20.05
CA ILE A 188 -36.27 -8.28 19.62
C ILE A 188 -35.40 -7.75 20.76
N SER A 189 -36.00 -6.99 21.68
CA SER A 189 -35.27 -6.44 22.84
C SER A 189 -34.70 -7.54 23.73
N GLU A 190 -35.46 -8.61 23.98
CA GLU A 190 -35.01 -9.75 24.79
C GLU A 190 -33.86 -10.53 24.12
N LEU A 191 -33.93 -10.73 22.80
CA LEU A 191 -32.85 -11.39 22.06
C LEU A 191 -31.57 -10.55 22.04
N ASN A 192 -31.69 -9.21 21.99
CA ASN A 192 -30.55 -8.33 22.13
C ASN A 192 -29.91 -8.41 23.52
N ASP A 193 -30.69 -8.51 24.58
CA ASP A 193 -30.15 -8.67 25.94
C ASP A 193 -29.33 -9.97 26.06
N VAL A 194 -29.80 -11.06 25.43
CA VAL A 194 -29.04 -12.32 25.35
C VAL A 194 -27.74 -12.13 24.57
N LEU A 195 -27.79 -11.50 23.39
CA LEU A 195 -26.62 -11.23 22.55
C LEU A 195 -25.59 -10.38 23.29
N ASP A 196 -26.01 -9.31 23.95
CA ASP A 196 -25.16 -8.39 24.70
C ASP A 196 -24.49 -9.08 25.90
N ALA A 197 -25.26 -9.86 26.67
CA ALA A 197 -24.73 -10.62 27.80
C ALA A 197 -23.64 -11.59 27.35
N GLU A 198 -23.82 -12.25 26.20
CA GLU A 198 -22.87 -13.21 25.64
C GLU A 198 -21.66 -12.52 25.01
N ALA A 199 -21.84 -11.36 24.37
CA ALA A 199 -20.73 -10.53 23.90
C ALA A 199 -19.85 -10.07 25.08
N ILE A 200 -20.46 -9.54 26.14
CA ILE A 200 -19.77 -9.11 27.36
C ILE A 200 -19.08 -10.32 28.04
N GLY A 201 -19.77 -11.47 28.12
CA GLY A 201 -19.22 -12.71 28.66
C GLY A 201 -18.00 -13.21 27.88
N ALA A 202 -17.99 -13.03 26.57
CA ALA A 202 -16.84 -13.28 25.70
C ALA A 202 -15.77 -12.17 25.76
N GLY A 203 -15.99 -11.10 26.53
CA GLY A 203 -15.12 -9.93 26.66
C GLY A 203 -15.06 -9.07 25.40
N ARG A 204 -16.11 -9.08 24.58
CA ARG A 204 -16.31 -8.26 23.39
C ARG A 204 -17.16 -7.04 23.73
N ASP A 205 -17.01 -5.98 22.95
CA ASP A 205 -17.93 -4.85 22.99
C ASP A 205 -19.21 -5.22 22.22
N PRO A 206 -20.43 -5.07 22.80
CA PRO A 206 -21.68 -5.32 22.07
C PRO A 206 -21.85 -4.51 20.78
N ARG A 207 -21.11 -3.41 20.64
CA ARG A 207 -21.02 -2.61 19.40
C ARG A 207 -20.22 -3.29 18.30
N GLU A 208 -19.53 -4.41 18.56
CA GLU A 208 -18.88 -5.19 17.51
C GLU A 208 -19.90 -5.95 16.63
N VAL A 209 -21.14 -6.13 17.10
CA VAL A 209 -22.16 -6.92 16.44
C VAL A 209 -23.22 -6.01 15.85
N ARG A 210 -23.31 -5.92 14.52
CA ARG A 210 -24.41 -5.18 13.87
C ARG A 210 -25.71 -5.96 13.94
N ARG A 211 -26.79 -5.29 14.32
CA ARG A 211 -28.14 -5.87 14.42
C ARG A 211 -28.94 -5.53 13.18
N ALA A 212 -29.52 -6.56 12.55
CA ALA A 212 -30.30 -6.43 11.32
C ALA A 212 -31.63 -7.15 11.42
N VAL A 213 -32.65 -6.54 10.83
CA VAL A 213 -34.00 -7.11 10.77
C VAL A 213 -34.43 -7.27 9.33
N VAL A 214 -35.03 -8.42 9.01
CA VAL A 214 -35.63 -8.72 7.72
C VAL A 214 -37.15 -8.64 7.86
N SER A 215 -37.81 -7.98 6.92
CA SER A 215 -39.28 -7.81 6.93
C SER A 215 -39.86 -7.77 5.50
N THR A 216 -41.16 -8.05 5.37
CA THR A 216 -41.94 -7.84 4.15
C THR A 216 -42.85 -6.62 4.32
N ILE A 217 -43.22 -5.94 3.23
CA ILE A 217 -44.08 -4.73 3.31
C ILE A 217 -45.49 -5.04 3.85
N ASP A 218 -45.95 -6.28 3.74
CA ASP A 218 -47.27 -6.71 4.22
C ASP A 218 -47.32 -6.95 5.73
N ALA A 219 -46.15 -7.05 6.39
CA ALA A 219 -46.10 -6.99 7.85
C ALA A 219 -46.38 -5.54 8.27
N ALA A 220 -47.39 -5.32 9.10
CA ALA A 220 -47.87 -4.01 9.55
C ALA A 220 -46.84 -3.24 10.40
N VAL A 221 -45.72 -2.83 9.82
CA VAL A 221 -44.64 -2.10 10.49
C VAL A 221 -44.69 -0.65 10.01
N ASP A 222 -45.40 0.20 10.76
CA ASP A 222 -45.37 1.64 10.57
C ASP A 222 -43.98 2.22 10.92
N ILE A 223 -43.65 3.40 10.40
CA ILE A 223 -42.41 4.15 10.65
C ILE A 223 -42.08 4.19 12.15
N ASP A 224 -43.08 4.38 13.02
CA ASP A 224 -42.89 4.44 14.47
C ASP A 224 -42.33 3.13 15.04
N ALA A 225 -42.74 1.97 14.52
CA ALA A 225 -42.20 0.67 14.94
C ALA A 225 -40.75 0.49 14.49
N LEU A 226 -40.41 0.89 13.26
CA LEU A 226 -39.02 0.88 12.78
C LEU A 226 -38.13 1.84 13.57
N VAL A 227 -38.61 3.03 13.91
CA VAL A 227 -37.90 3.99 14.77
C VAL A 227 -37.67 3.37 16.16
N SER A 228 -38.67 2.69 16.73
CA SER A 228 -38.53 1.99 18.02
C SER A 228 -37.44 0.92 17.97
N LEU A 229 -37.37 0.13 16.89
CA LEU A 229 -36.32 -0.89 16.71
C LEU A 229 -34.92 -0.28 16.64
N VAL A 230 -34.76 0.87 15.97
CA VAL A 230 -33.46 1.54 15.86
C VAL A 230 -33.04 2.18 17.20
N VAL A 231 -33.94 2.90 17.86
CA VAL A 231 -33.62 3.69 19.08
C VAL A 231 -33.62 2.83 20.35
N GLY A 232 -34.59 1.91 20.45
CA GLY A 232 -34.81 1.06 21.62
C GLY A 232 -34.00 -0.24 21.56
N SER A 233 -33.94 -0.86 20.39
CA SER A 233 -33.31 -2.18 20.19
C SER A 233 -31.99 -2.14 19.44
N GLY A 234 -31.52 -0.96 19.01
CA GLY A 234 -30.22 -0.77 18.37
C GLY A 234 -30.06 -1.45 17.02
N VAL A 235 -31.17 -1.71 16.34
CA VAL A 235 -31.17 -2.19 14.96
C VAL A 235 -30.54 -1.13 14.05
N SER A 236 -29.60 -1.56 13.21
CA SER A 236 -28.82 -0.66 12.35
C SER A 236 -28.88 -1.02 10.86
N LEU A 237 -29.46 -2.17 10.51
CA LEU A 237 -29.76 -2.54 9.13
C LEU A 237 -31.21 -3.00 9.01
N LEU A 238 -31.99 -2.30 8.19
CA LEU A 238 -33.37 -2.64 7.85
C LEU A 238 -33.38 -3.31 6.48
N VAL A 239 -33.81 -4.57 6.39
CA VAL A 239 -33.78 -5.37 5.16
C VAL A 239 -35.19 -5.67 4.68
N LEU A 240 -35.51 -5.29 3.45
CA LEU A 240 -36.75 -5.66 2.77
C LEU A 240 -36.59 -7.04 2.10
N ARG A 241 -37.43 -8.02 2.41
CA ARG A 241 -37.54 -9.25 1.63
C ARG A 241 -38.48 -9.06 0.44
N VAL A 242 -38.01 -9.40 -0.76
CA VAL A 242 -38.80 -9.37 -2.00
C VAL A 242 -38.76 -10.73 -2.70
N ASP A 243 -39.90 -11.15 -3.23
CA ASP A 243 -40.00 -12.34 -4.07
C ASP A 243 -39.85 -11.96 -5.55
N ALA A 244 -38.73 -12.35 -6.15
CA ALA A 244 -38.44 -12.11 -7.56
C ALA A 244 -39.45 -12.78 -8.50
N ALA A 245 -40.13 -13.86 -8.07
CA ALA A 245 -41.17 -14.52 -8.86
C ALA A 245 -42.42 -13.64 -9.06
N ALA A 246 -42.62 -12.61 -8.21
CA ALA A 246 -43.71 -11.65 -8.37
C ALA A 246 -43.52 -10.71 -9.58
N GLY A 247 -42.32 -10.69 -10.18
CA GLY A 247 -41.98 -9.87 -11.33
C GLY A 247 -41.54 -8.44 -10.97
N THR A 248 -40.67 -7.88 -11.80
CA THR A 248 -40.03 -6.58 -11.57
C THR A 248 -41.04 -5.43 -11.41
N ASP A 249 -42.18 -5.49 -12.09
CA ASP A 249 -43.24 -4.46 -12.01
C ASP A 249 -43.88 -4.38 -10.61
N VAL A 250 -43.86 -5.47 -9.85
CA VAL A 250 -44.36 -5.51 -8.46
C VAL A 250 -43.25 -5.22 -7.46
N VAL A 251 -42.06 -5.79 -7.69
CA VAL A 251 -40.92 -5.67 -6.79
C VAL A 251 -40.33 -4.25 -6.78
N ALA A 252 -40.24 -3.58 -7.93
CA ALA A 252 -39.61 -2.26 -8.03
C ALA A 252 -40.36 -1.17 -7.25
N PRO A 253 -41.70 -1.03 -7.32
CA PRO A 253 -42.45 -0.10 -6.46
C PRO A 253 -42.28 -0.39 -4.97
N ALA A 254 -42.27 -1.67 -4.57
CA ALA A 254 -42.06 -2.09 -3.19
C ALA A 254 -40.69 -1.62 -2.68
N MET A 255 -39.63 -1.87 -3.44
CA MET A 255 -38.27 -1.41 -3.11
C MET A 255 -38.18 0.11 -2.97
N ARG A 256 -38.81 0.89 -3.87
CA ARG A 256 -38.80 2.36 -3.78
C ARG A 256 -39.56 2.86 -2.54
N THR A 257 -40.69 2.23 -2.23
CA THR A 257 -41.51 2.57 -1.07
C THR A 257 -40.75 2.33 0.23
N PHE A 258 -40.12 1.17 0.37
CA PHE A 258 -39.33 0.85 1.55
C PHE A 258 -38.09 1.74 1.70
N ALA A 259 -37.44 2.13 0.60
CA ALA A 259 -36.34 3.09 0.63
C ALA A 259 -36.79 4.46 1.16
N ALA A 260 -37.96 4.94 0.74
CA ALA A 260 -38.54 6.20 1.24
C ALA A 260 -38.95 6.11 2.73
N ILE A 261 -39.53 4.99 3.15
CA ILE A 261 -39.83 4.72 4.57
C ILE A 261 -38.54 4.75 5.39
N SER A 262 -37.51 4.03 4.94
CA SER A 262 -36.23 3.96 5.65
C SER A 262 -35.51 5.31 5.74
N ALA A 263 -35.59 6.14 4.70
CA ALA A 263 -35.08 7.51 4.74
C ALA A 263 -35.82 8.35 5.79
N SER A 264 -37.13 8.18 5.93
CA SER A 264 -37.95 8.85 6.94
C SER A 264 -37.61 8.37 8.36
N VAL A 265 -37.38 7.06 8.54
CA VAL A 265 -36.89 6.48 9.79
C VAL A 265 -35.54 7.09 10.17
N ARG A 266 -34.59 7.15 9.23
CA ARG A 266 -33.26 7.73 9.46
C ARG A 266 -33.35 9.17 9.94
N ALA A 267 -34.11 10.02 9.24
CA ALA A 267 -34.29 11.42 9.62
C ALA A 267 -34.87 11.57 11.04
N ARG A 268 -35.89 10.77 11.38
CA ARG A 268 -36.53 10.83 12.70
C ARG A 268 -35.62 10.31 13.82
N VAL A 269 -34.80 9.29 13.54
CA VAL A 269 -33.82 8.79 14.52
C VAL A 269 -32.71 9.82 14.75
N GLU A 270 -32.22 10.49 13.70
CA GLU A 270 -31.22 11.55 13.81
C GLU A 270 -31.73 12.76 14.61
N GLU A 271 -33.03 13.08 14.55
CA GLU A 271 -33.67 14.09 15.39
C GLU A 271 -33.78 13.67 16.87
N MET A 272 -33.97 12.37 17.14
CA MET A 272 -34.14 11.83 18.50
C MET A 272 -32.82 11.64 19.25
N LEU A 273 -31.74 11.36 18.52
CA LEU A 273 -30.44 11.04 19.11
C LEU A 273 -29.56 12.29 19.31
N PRO A 274 -28.69 12.31 20.35
CA PRO A 274 -27.70 13.37 20.49
C PRO A 274 -26.80 13.50 19.25
N SER A 275 -26.32 14.72 18.97
CA SER A 275 -25.31 14.94 17.94
C SER A 275 -24.08 14.05 18.20
N ASN A 276 -23.65 13.30 17.17
CA ASN A 276 -22.57 12.28 17.23
C ASN A 276 -22.92 10.95 17.93
N ALA A 277 -24.19 10.69 18.25
CA ALA A 277 -24.61 9.38 18.75
C ALA A 277 -24.47 8.26 17.70
N LEU A 278 -24.32 8.61 16.43
CA LEU A 278 -23.99 7.70 15.33
C LEU A 278 -22.57 8.03 14.87
N SER A 279 -21.73 7.01 14.72
CA SER A 279 -20.36 7.15 14.27
C SER A 279 -20.15 6.35 12.99
N ALA A 280 -19.39 6.94 12.07
CA ALA A 280 -18.86 6.24 10.91
C ALA A 280 -17.62 5.41 11.26
N ARG A 281 -16.99 5.63 12.44
CA ARG A 281 -15.80 4.88 12.86
C ARG A 281 -16.14 3.39 12.98
N PRO A 282 -15.36 2.51 12.33
CA PRO A 282 -15.50 1.07 12.54
C PRO A 282 -15.28 0.73 14.01
N VAL A 283 -16.18 -0.07 14.59
CA VAL A 283 -15.92 -0.68 15.89
C VAL A 283 -14.89 -1.78 15.68
N ARG A 284 -13.72 -1.62 16.30
CA ARG A 284 -12.64 -2.60 16.21
C ARG A 284 -12.99 -3.82 17.05
N ARG A 285 -12.72 -5.00 16.49
CA ARG A 285 -12.91 -6.27 17.19
C ARG A 285 -11.92 -6.41 18.35
N LYS A 286 -12.32 -7.14 19.39
CA LYS A 286 -11.47 -7.50 20.53
C LYS A 286 -10.08 -8.04 20.15
N ASP A 287 -9.99 -8.89 19.12
CA ASP A 287 -8.73 -9.50 18.67
C ASP A 287 -7.76 -8.47 18.07
N ALA A 288 -8.27 -7.48 17.33
CA ALA A 288 -7.49 -6.35 16.84
C ALA A 288 -7.06 -5.42 17.99
N LEU A 289 -7.98 -5.11 18.91
CA LEU A 289 -7.68 -4.30 20.10
C LEU A 289 -6.57 -4.93 20.95
N ALA A 290 -6.57 -6.26 21.11
CA ALA A 290 -5.55 -6.98 21.86
C ALA A 290 -4.14 -6.92 21.22
N ARG A 291 -4.05 -6.59 19.93
CA ARG A 291 -2.78 -6.44 19.20
C ARG A 291 -2.26 -4.98 19.21
N ARG A 292 -3.01 -4.03 19.77
CA ARG A 292 -2.58 -2.63 19.95
C ARG A 292 -1.38 -2.53 20.89
N ARG A 293 -0.49 -1.57 20.62
CA ARG A 293 0.65 -1.25 21.49
C ARG A 293 0.33 -0.09 22.42
N ALA A 294 0.52 -0.27 23.73
CA ALA A 294 0.19 0.74 24.75
C ALA A 294 0.86 2.12 24.53
N ALA A 295 1.97 2.19 23.80
CA ALA A 295 2.69 3.42 23.51
C ALA A 295 2.05 4.29 22.41
N ILE A 296 1.00 3.81 21.73
CA ILE A 296 0.27 4.51 20.66
C ILE A 296 -1.14 4.84 21.13
N ALA A 297 -1.53 6.11 21.02
CA ALA A 297 -2.87 6.58 21.31
C ALA A 297 -3.82 6.33 20.12
N TYR A 298 -4.19 5.06 19.87
CA TYR A 298 -5.02 4.67 18.72
C TYR A 298 -6.37 5.40 18.65
N ASP A 299 -7.00 5.67 19.80
CA ASP A 299 -8.30 6.35 19.82
C ASP A 299 -8.20 7.85 19.53
N GLU A 300 -6.98 8.42 19.59
CA GLU A 300 -6.66 9.80 19.21
C GLU A 300 -6.26 9.95 17.74
N VAL A 301 -6.35 8.90 16.92
CA VAL A 301 -6.18 9.04 15.46
C VAL A 301 -7.20 10.06 14.94
N PRO A 302 -6.75 11.10 14.19
CA PRO A 302 -7.62 12.12 13.62
C PRO A 302 -8.75 11.52 12.78
N GLU A 303 -9.94 12.15 12.79
CA GLU A 303 -11.13 11.63 12.11
C GLU A 303 -10.94 11.47 10.60
N ASP A 304 -10.27 12.43 9.98
CA ASP A 304 -9.93 12.43 8.55
C ASP A 304 -8.99 11.28 8.17
N LEU A 305 -8.26 10.70 9.13
CA LEU A 305 -7.35 9.58 8.94
C LEU A 305 -7.91 8.23 9.36
N ALA A 306 -9.05 8.19 10.05
CA ALA A 306 -9.55 6.98 10.68
C ALA A 306 -9.80 5.85 9.67
N GLU A 307 -10.28 6.20 8.46
CA GLU A 307 -10.50 5.22 7.39
C GLU A 307 -9.19 4.68 6.79
N GLY A 308 -8.16 5.52 6.68
CA GLY A 308 -6.84 5.15 6.16
C GLY A 308 -5.91 4.52 7.21
N ALA A 309 -6.33 4.44 8.47
CA ALA A 309 -5.54 3.89 9.57
C ALA A 309 -5.64 2.36 9.63
N VAL A 310 -4.50 1.70 9.42
CA VAL A 310 -4.36 0.24 9.46
C VAL A 310 -3.62 -0.16 10.73
N GLU A 311 -4.30 -0.90 11.59
CA GLU A 311 -3.82 -1.36 12.87
C GLU A 311 -3.41 -2.85 12.83
N PRO A 312 -2.58 -3.31 13.77
CA PRO A 312 -2.36 -4.74 13.97
C PRO A 312 -3.68 -5.49 14.17
N GLY A 313 -3.93 -6.53 13.37
CA GLY A 313 -5.19 -7.27 13.36
C GLY A 313 -6.13 -6.88 12.22
N ASP A 314 -5.90 -5.73 11.58
CA ASP A 314 -6.61 -5.41 10.35
C ASP A 314 -6.17 -6.31 9.18
N PRO A 315 -7.09 -6.73 8.30
CA PRO A 315 -6.76 -7.62 7.17
C PRO A 315 -5.68 -7.08 6.23
N ALA A 316 -5.65 -5.76 6.01
CA ALA A 316 -4.63 -5.13 5.17
C ALA A 316 -3.22 -5.13 5.80
N PHE A 317 -3.11 -5.28 7.13
CA PHE A 317 -1.87 -5.08 7.86
C PHE A 317 -0.74 -6.01 7.37
N ALA A 318 -1.06 -7.27 7.09
CA ALA A 318 -0.08 -8.27 6.64
C ALA A 318 0.65 -7.86 5.35
N ARG A 319 -0.09 -7.30 4.39
CA ARG A 319 0.43 -6.82 3.10
C ARG A 319 1.18 -5.51 3.21
N LEU A 320 0.84 -4.71 4.22
CA LEU A 320 1.32 -3.34 4.35
C LEU A 320 2.43 -3.17 5.39
N ARG A 321 2.69 -4.14 6.27
CA ARG A 321 3.69 -4.00 7.34
C ARG A 321 5.14 -3.97 6.86
N SER A 322 5.43 -4.56 5.71
CA SER A 322 6.78 -4.71 5.16
C SER A 322 7.03 -3.77 3.98
N THR A 323 8.28 -3.71 3.54
CA THR A 323 8.67 -3.15 2.25
C THR A 323 8.94 -4.28 1.24
N TYR A 324 9.41 -3.97 0.02
CA TYR A 324 9.71 -5.02 -0.97
C TYR A 324 10.86 -5.96 -0.55
N LEU A 325 11.83 -5.48 0.24
CA LEU A 325 12.98 -6.27 0.70
C LEU A 325 13.08 -6.45 2.21
N ARG A 326 12.49 -5.55 3.01
CA ARG A 326 12.66 -5.49 4.47
C ARG A 326 11.37 -5.79 5.20
N GLY A 327 11.44 -6.70 6.17
CA GLY A 327 10.33 -6.99 7.07
C GLY A 327 10.07 -5.83 8.02
N GLY A 328 8.80 -5.64 8.39
CA GLY A 328 8.42 -4.67 9.41
C GLY A 328 7.19 -5.12 10.19
N SER A 329 7.02 -4.55 11.39
CA SER A 329 5.85 -4.74 12.24
C SER A 329 5.49 -3.41 12.93
N PRO A 330 5.14 -2.37 12.15
CA PRO A 330 4.78 -1.07 12.72
C PRO A 330 3.58 -1.22 13.66
N GLY A 331 3.48 -0.34 14.65
CA GLY A 331 2.36 -0.32 15.56
C GLY A 331 1.08 0.25 14.93
N ILE A 332 1.20 1.08 13.89
CA ILE A 332 0.09 1.58 13.07
C ILE A 332 0.61 2.09 11.72
N LEU A 333 -0.18 1.95 10.66
CA LEU A 333 0.06 2.62 9.38
C LEU A 333 -1.04 3.65 9.11
N LEU A 334 -0.66 4.86 8.76
CA LEU A 334 -1.55 5.95 8.36
C LEU A 334 -1.41 6.13 6.84
N ARG A 335 -2.50 5.96 6.09
CA ARG A 335 -2.50 6.03 4.62
C ARG A 335 -3.28 7.25 4.11
N PRO A 336 -2.72 8.46 4.22
CA PRO A 336 -3.37 9.67 3.72
C PRO A 336 -3.57 9.61 2.20
N THR A 337 -4.72 10.11 1.76
CA THR A 337 -5.12 10.29 0.36
C THR A 337 -5.30 11.78 -0.01
N THR A 338 -5.22 12.66 0.98
CA THR A 338 -5.24 14.12 0.80
C THR A 338 -4.08 14.79 1.52
N VAL A 339 -3.75 16.01 1.13
CA VAL A 339 -2.68 16.79 1.79
C VAL A 339 -3.05 17.13 3.24
N SER A 340 -4.35 17.36 3.52
CA SER A 340 -4.84 17.62 4.88
C SER A 340 -4.59 16.42 5.79
N GLU A 341 -4.88 15.21 5.30
CA GLU A 341 -4.61 13.97 6.03
C GLU A 341 -3.12 13.78 6.31
N VAL A 342 -2.22 14.17 5.40
CA VAL A 342 -0.77 14.15 5.67
C VAL A 342 -0.43 15.10 6.83
N SER A 343 -0.99 16.31 6.86
CA SER A 343 -0.82 17.25 7.98
C SER A 343 -1.35 16.70 9.30
N SER A 344 -2.51 16.06 9.29
CA SER A 344 -3.09 15.35 10.44
C SER A 344 -2.19 14.21 10.91
N ALA A 345 -1.57 13.47 9.98
CA ALA A 345 -0.71 12.32 10.28
C ALA A 345 0.61 12.78 10.92
N VAL A 346 1.20 13.87 10.42
CA VAL A 346 2.40 14.49 11.01
C VAL A 346 2.09 15.01 12.42
N THR A 347 0.93 15.66 12.60
CA THR A 347 0.49 16.14 13.91
C THR A 347 0.31 15.00 14.91
N PHE A 348 -0.27 13.88 14.47
CA PHE A 348 -0.40 12.68 15.29
C PHE A 348 0.98 12.08 15.61
N ALA A 349 1.88 11.98 14.63
CA ALA A 349 3.24 11.47 14.83
C ALA A 349 4.05 12.34 15.80
N ARG A 350 3.84 13.67 15.81
CA ARG A 350 4.50 14.59 16.74
C ARG A 350 4.15 14.29 18.20
N LYS A 351 2.90 13.86 18.50
CA LYS A 351 2.52 13.41 19.84
C LYS A 351 3.23 12.11 20.27
N HIS A 352 3.79 11.38 19.31
CA HIS A 352 4.41 10.06 19.48
C HIS A 352 5.90 10.08 19.12
N GLN A 353 6.58 11.21 19.33
CA GLN A 353 7.99 11.37 19.02
C GLN A 353 8.93 10.38 19.73
N HIS A 354 8.47 9.64 20.74
CA HIS A 354 9.24 8.55 21.36
C HIS A 354 9.25 7.26 20.54
N LEU A 355 8.42 7.16 19.49
CA LEU A 355 8.33 6.02 18.60
C LEU A 355 9.06 6.28 17.26
N PRO A 356 9.50 5.23 16.56
CA PRO A 356 10.04 5.38 15.20
C PRO A 356 8.95 5.81 14.21
N LEU A 357 9.31 6.62 13.23
CA LEU A 357 8.43 7.16 12.20
C LEU A 357 8.95 6.84 10.79
N GLY A 358 8.36 5.84 10.14
CA GLY A 358 8.64 5.54 8.74
C GLY A 358 7.82 6.42 7.81
N ILE A 359 8.45 6.99 6.77
CA ILE A 359 7.76 7.66 5.67
C ILE A 359 7.86 6.76 4.44
N ARG A 360 6.72 6.41 3.86
CA ARG A 360 6.65 5.47 2.73
C ARG A 360 5.97 6.09 1.53
N SER A 361 6.67 6.00 0.40
CA SER A 361 6.10 6.16 -0.95
C SER A 361 6.04 4.77 -1.60
N GLY A 362 7.01 4.39 -2.45
CA GLY A 362 7.04 3.09 -3.09
C GLY A 362 7.66 1.95 -2.28
N GLY A 363 8.08 2.19 -1.03
CA GLY A 363 8.71 1.15 -0.21
C GLY A 363 10.04 0.61 -0.75
N HIS A 364 10.69 1.28 -1.71
CA HIS A 364 11.87 0.76 -2.41
C HIS A 364 13.23 1.02 -1.73
N GLY A 365 13.24 1.69 -0.58
CA GLY A 365 14.49 1.97 0.14
C GLY A 365 15.13 0.69 0.71
N ILE A 366 16.33 0.34 0.24
CA ILE A 366 17.06 -0.88 0.63
C ILE A 366 17.35 -0.94 2.14
N SER A 367 17.52 0.22 2.75
CA SER A 367 17.73 0.37 4.20
C SER A 367 16.54 -0.04 5.06
N GLY A 368 15.33 -0.13 4.50
CA GLY A 368 14.12 -0.48 5.26
C GLY A 368 13.54 0.65 6.12
N ARG A 369 14.09 1.86 6.06
CA ARG A 369 13.68 3.02 6.87
C ARG A 369 12.23 3.51 6.62
N SER A 370 11.58 3.02 5.56
CA SER A 370 10.16 3.27 5.27
C SER A 370 9.20 2.28 5.96
N THR A 371 9.73 1.40 6.82
CA THR A 371 8.98 0.63 7.81
C THR A 371 9.73 0.62 9.14
N ASN A 372 9.17 0.00 10.18
CA ASN A 372 9.80 -0.13 11.50
C ASN A 372 9.15 -1.26 12.31
N ASP A 373 9.60 -1.42 13.56
CA ASP A 373 8.96 -2.24 14.58
C ASP A 373 8.32 -1.33 15.63
N GLY A 374 7.00 -1.39 15.75
CA GLY A 374 6.22 -0.77 16.82
C GLY A 374 5.97 0.72 16.73
N GLY A 375 6.50 1.39 15.71
CA GLY A 375 6.28 2.80 15.46
C GLY A 375 5.13 3.09 14.52
N LEU A 376 5.18 4.27 13.93
CA LEU A 376 4.20 4.74 12.98
C LEU A 376 4.78 4.65 11.57
N VAL A 377 3.96 4.34 10.58
CA VAL A 377 4.31 4.51 9.17
C VAL A 377 3.30 5.45 8.53
N ILE A 378 3.76 6.56 7.96
CA ILE A 378 2.94 7.42 7.10
C ILE A 378 3.20 7.02 5.65
N ASP A 379 2.19 6.45 5.01
CA ASP A 379 2.25 5.93 3.65
C ASP A 379 1.51 6.85 2.68
N VAL A 380 2.25 7.65 1.93
CA VAL A 380 1.74 8.59 0.92
C VAL A 380 1.48 7.91 -0.44
N GLY A 381 1.41 6.58 -0.47
CA GLY A 381 1.15 5.81 -1.69
C GLY A 381 -0.17 6.14 -2.38
N GLY A 382 -1.16 6.69 -1.66
CA GLY A 382 -2.43 7.14 -2.24
C GLY A 382 -2.39 8.54 -2.88
N LEU A 383 -1.27 9.26 -2.81
CA LEU A 383 -1.05 10.53 -3.50
C LEU A 383 -0.28 10.26 -4.80
N ASP A 384 -0.90 9.61 -5.76
CA ASP A 384 -0.26 9.06 -6.98
C ASP A 384 -0.70 9.73 -8.29
N ASP A 385 -1.37 10.87 -8.21
CA ASP A 385 -1.82 11.63 -9.39
C ASP A 385 -0.66 12.11 -10.29
N ILE A 386 -0.88 12.08 -11.60
CA ILE A 386 0.05 12.55 -12.63
C ILE A 386 -0.73 13.46 -13.58
N THR A 387 -0.47 14.77 -13.50
CA THR A 387 -1.20 15.79 -14.25
C THR A 387 -0.24 16.66 -15.06
N VAL A 388 -0.50 16.86 -16.35
CA VAL A 388 0.21 17.86 -17.16
C VAL A 388 -0.34 19.24 -16.80
N LEU A 389 0.52 20.12 -16.28
CA LEU A 389 0.14 21.48 -15.89
C LEU A 389 0.23 22.44 -17.08
N ASP A 390 1.32 22.35 -17.85
CA ASP A 390 1.56 23.19 -19.01
C ASP A 390 2.25 22.39 -20.11
N PRO A 391 1.56 22.07 -21.22
CA PRO A 391 2.17 21.32 -22.31
C PRO A 391 3.24 22.09 -23.09
N ALA A 392 3.18 23.42 -23.15
CA ALA A 392 4.14 24.24 -23.88
C ALA A 392 5.48 24.29 -23.14
N GLU A 393 5.41 24.40 -21.81
CA GLU A 393 6.58 24.37 -20.93
C GLU A 393 7.00 22.95 -20.52
N ARG A 394 6.25 21.93 -20.95
CA ARG A 394 6.43 20.52 -20.55
C ARG A 394 6.47 20.35 -19.02
N LEU A 395 5.62 21.12 -18.33
CA LEU A 395 5.53 21.12 -16.88
C LEU A 395 4.48 20.10 -16.43
N VAL A 396 4.89 19.15 -15.59
CA VAL A 396 4.03 18.09 -15.07
C VAL A 396 4.05 18.07 -13.55
N ARG A 397 2.90 17.80 -12.94
CA ARG A 397 2.72 17.61 -11.51
C ARG A 397 2.58 16.13 -11.21
N ILE A 398 3.40 15.63 -10.30
CA ILE A 398 3.48 14.21 -9.95
C ILE A 398 3.37 14.04 -8.44
N GLY A 399 2.44 13.19 -8.00
CA GLY A 399 2.28 12.81 -6.61
C GLY A 399 3.43 11.92 -6.10
N PRO A 400 3.82 12.03 -4.82
CA PRO A 400 4.90 11.24 -4.24
C PRO A 400 4.61 9.74 -4.25
N GLY A 401 3.34 9.35 -4.27
CA GLY A 401 2.84 7.98 -4.28
C GLY A 401 2.90 7.30 -5.65
N ALA A 402 3.13 8.03 -6.74
CA ALA A 402 3.24 7.47 -8.08
C ALA A 402 4.45 6.52 -8.22
N ARG A 403 4.44 5.65 -9.23
CA ARG A 403 5.58 4.81 -9.62
C ARG A 403 6.19 5.29 -10.92
N TRP A 404 7.50 5.11 -11.07
CA TRP A 404 8.20 5.60 -12.26
C TRP A 404 7.75 4.95 -13.57
N ARG A 405 7.23 3.72 -13.53
CA ARG A 405 6.58 3.11 -14.70
C ARG A 405 5.29 3.85 -15.10
N ASP A 406 4.50 4.28 -14.12
CA ASP A 406 3.21 4.94 -14.35
C ASP A 406 3.48 6.34 -14.92
N VAL A 407 4.49 7.04 -14.38
CA VAL A 407 5.02 8.29 -14.93
C VAL A 407 5.51 8.10 -16.37
N ALA A 408 6.36 7.10 -16.64
CA ALA A 408 6.88 6.88 -17.98
C ALA A 408 5.76 6.57 -18.99
N THR A 409 4.76 5.75 -18.60
CA THR A 409 3.60 5.46 -19.44
C THR A 409 2.72 6.70 -19.68
N ALA A 410 2.51 7.55 -18.67
CA ALA A 410 1.74 8.77 -18.82
C ALA A 410 2.42 9.81 -19.74
N LEU A 411 3.75 9.95 -19.63
CA LEU A 411 4.51 10.91 -20.44
C LEU A 411 4.73 10.43 -21.90
N GLN A 412 4.76 9.12 -22.13
CA GLN A 412 4.98 8.54 -23.45
C GLN A 412 3.97 9.03 -24.49
N THR A 413 2.71 9.27 -24.11
CA THR A 413 1.65 9.75 -25.02
C THR A 413 1.93 11.14 -25.59
N HIS A 414 2.81 11.91 -24.92
CA HIS A 414 3.26 13.24 -25.31
C HIS A 414 4.62 13.23 -26.02
N GLY A 415 5.26 12.06 -26.17
CA GLY A 415 6.65 11.96 -26.65
C GLY A 415 7.67 12.48 -25.62
N TRP A 416 7.31 12.48 -24.34
CA TRP A 416 8.15 12.97 -23.26
C TRP A 416 8.67 11.84 -22.37
N ALA A 417 9.79 12.11 -21.70
CA ALA A 417 10.29 11.31 -20.60
C ALA A 417 10.89 12.17 -19.50
N LEU A 418 11.06 11.57 -18.33
CA LEU A 418 11.73 12.18 -17.20
C LEU A 418 12.80 11.20 -16.71
N SER A 419 14.04 11.69 -16.56
CA SER A 419 15.11 10.93 -15.95
C SER A 419 14.71 10.46 -14.55
N SER A 420 14.80 9.15 -14.29
CA SER A 420 14.34 8.52 -13.06
C SER A 420 15.35 7.52 -12.49
N GLY A 421 14.94 6.26 -12.29
CA GLY A 421 15.81 5.13 -11.96
C GLY A 421 15.91 4.15 -13.13
N ASP A 422 16.31 2.92 -12.81
CA ASP A 422 16.37 1.76 -13.71
C ASP A 422 15.27 0.72 -13.44
N TYR A 423 14.36 1.01 -12.50
CA TYR A 423 13.30 0.09 -12.09
C TYR A 423 11.97 0.83 -11.91
N GLY A 424 10.96 0.44 -12.68
CA GLY A 424 9.68 1.13 -12.74
C GLY A 424 8.82 1.07 -11.47
N GLY A 425 9.04 0.06 -10.61
CA GLY A 425 8.32 -0.08 -9.34
C GLY A 425 8.79 0.88 -8.23
N VAL A 426 9.85 1.66 -8.44
CA VAL A 426 10.32 2.64 -7.45
C VAL A 426 9.30 3.79 -7.33
N GLY A 427 9.03 4.22 -6.11
CA GLY A 427 8.14 5.36 -5.85
C GLY A 427 8.81 6.70 -6.11
N VAL A 428 8.05 7.66 -6.64
CA VAL A 428 8.55 8.99 -7.01
C VAL A 428 9.15 9.70 -5.81
N GLY A 429 8.44 9.75 -4.67
CA GLY A 429 8.83 10.59 -3.54
C GLY A 429 10.23 10.34 -2.98
N GLY A 430 10.64 9.07 -2.82
CA GLY A 430 11.98 8.75 -2.30
C GLY A 430 13.09 9.07 -3.29
N LEU A 431 12.88 8.79 -4.58
CA LEU A 431 13.89 8.99 -5.61
C LEU A 431 14.05 10.49 -5.97
N ALA A 432 12.93 11.19 -6.11
CA ALA A 432 12.87 12.62 -6.43
C ALA A 432 13.42 13.54 -5.34
N THR A 433 13.81 13.01 -4.18
CA THR A 433 14.40 13.78 -3.07
C THR A 433 15.85 13.40 -2.77
N THR A 434 16.41 12.43 -3.49
CA THR A 434 17.74 11.86 -3.21
C THR A 434 18.70 11.94 -4.38
N GLY A 435 18.21 12.33 -5.57
CA GLY A 435 19.00 12.44 -6.80
C GLY A 435 18.19 11.89 -7.96
N GLY A 436 18.20 10.57 -8.09
CA GLY A 436 17.59 9.87 -9.23
C GLY A 436 18.59 9.58 -10.33
N ILE A 437 19.28 8.44 -10.20
CA ILE A 437 20.28 7.95 -11.16
C ILE A 437 19.64 6.84 -11.99
N GLY A 438 19.29 7.15 -13.22
CA GLY A 438 18.68 6.24 -14.19
C GLY A 438 19.31 6.35 -15.58
N PHE A 439 18.75 5.67 -16.58
CA PHE A 439 19.37 5.55 -17.91
C PHE A 439 19.43 6.84 -18.74
N LEU A 440 18.66 7.87 -18.37
CA LEU A 440 18.66 9.18 -19.04
C LEU A 440 19.61 10.18 -18.39
N ASN A 441 20.25 9.84 -17.26
CA ASN A 441 20.93 10.83 -16.42
C ASN A 441 22.09 11.55 -17.11
N ARG A 442 22.87 10.85 -17.96
CA ARG A 442 24.05 11.44 -18.59
C ARG A 442 23.70 12.51 -19.62
N LYS A 443 22.55 12.42 -20.27
CA LYS A 443 22.11 13.41 -21.27
C LYS A 443 21.22 14.49 -20.68
N HIS A 444 20.28 14.09 -19.81
CA HIS A 444 19.21 14.96 -19.33
C HIS A 444 19.42 15.47 -17.90
N GLY A 445 20.25 14.80 -17.10
CA GLY A 445 20.49 15.14 -15.69
C GLY A 445 19.79 14.20 -14.71
N LEU A 446 19.96 14.45 -13.42
CA LEU A 446 19.27 13.70 -12.37
C LEU A 446 17.80 14.10 -12.31
N THR A 447 16.94 13.24 -11.76
CA THR A 447 15.52 13.59 -11.51
C THR A 447 15.37 14.93 -10.78
N ILE A 448 16.23 15.20 -9.80
CA ILE A 448 16.21 16.45 -9.03
C ILE A 448 16.56 17.71 -9.84
N ASP A 449 17.19 17.57 -11.01
CA ASP A 449 17.60 18.70 -11.88
C ASP A 449 16.43 19.21 -12.72
N HIS A 450 15.44 18.34 -12.95
CA HIS A 450 14.18 18.65 -13.61
C HIS A 450 13.13 19.22 -12.66
N LEU A 451 13.38 19.16 -11.34
CA LEU A 451 12.43 19.66 -10.35
C LEU A 451 12.36 21.19 -10.46
N ARG A 452 11.14 21.73 -10.53
CA ARG A 452 10.84 23.17 -10.58
C ARG A 452 10.15 23.65 -9.31
N ALA A 453 9.34 22.79 -8.68
CA ALA A 453 8.79 23.03 -7.36
C ALA A 453 8.46 21.74 -6.62
N VAL A 454 8.40 21.82 -5.30
CA VAL A 454 7.89 20.75 -4.43
C VAL A 454 6.94 21.34 -3.40
N GLU A 455 5.84 20.65 -3.16
CA GLU A 455 4.98 20.93 -2.02
C GLU A 455 5.22 19.92 -0.92
N MET A 456 5.28 20.39 0.32
CA MET A 456 5.63 19.57 1.46
C MET A 456 4.79 19.89 2.69
N VAL A 457 4.64 18.90 3.56
CA VAL A 457 4.17 19.07 4.94
C VAL A 457 5.37 19.01 5.88
N LEU A 458 5.60 20.08 6.64
CA LEU A 458 6.70 20.22 7.58
C LEU A 458 6.40 19.58 8.95
N ALA A 459 7.38 19.54 9.84
CA ALA A 459 7.27 18.87 11.14
C ALA A 459 6.24 19.51 12.09
N ASP A 460 5.88 20.78 11.86
CA ASP A 460 4.84 21.47 12.59
C ASP A 460 3.42 21.20 12.06
N GLY A 461 3.31 20.49 10.91
CA GLY A 461 2.06 20.18 10.21
C GLY A 461 1.68 21.19 9.12
N THR A 462 2.45 22.26 8.95
CA THR A 462 2.19 23.28 7.92
C THR A 462 2.54 22.79 6.52
N ARG A 463 1.75 23.20 5.54
CA ARG A 463 2.03 22.97 4.12
C ARG A 463 2.82 24.15 3.57
N VAL A 464 3.90 23.86 2.85
CA VAL A 464 4.75 24.85 2.17
C VAL A 464 5.00 24.44 0.73
N ARG A 465 5.35 25.42 -0.10
CA ARG A 465 5.88 25.23 -1.44
C ARG A 465 7.33 25.70 -1.48
N ALA A 466 8.21 24.93 -2.09
CA ALA A 466 9.61 25.29 -2.28
C ALA A 466 9.96 25.23 -3.77
N SER A 467 10.62 26.28 -4.27
CA SER A 467 11.05 26.48 -5.66
C SER A 467 12.30 27.39 -5.69
N ASP A 468 12.75 27.78 -6.87
CA ASP A 468 13.85 28.76 -7.02
C ASP A 468 13.47 30.18 -6.57
N SER A 469 12.20 30.47 -6.31
CA SER A 469 11.70 31.79 -5.89
C SER A 469 10.97 31.80 -4.54
N GLU A 470 10.67 30.64 -3.97
CA GLU A 470 9.95 30.48 -2.70
C GLU A 470 10.61 29.41 -1.84
N ASN A 471 10.83 29.66 -0.54
CA ASN A 471 11.51 28.70 0.37
C ASN A 471 12.79 28.08 -0.25
N THR A 472 13.63 28.93 -0.87
CA THR A 472 14.75 28.51 -1.73
C THR A 472 15.78 27.63 -1.03
N GLU A 473 16.07 27.87 0.25
CA GLU A 473 16.95 27.00 1.05
C GLU A 473 16.36 25.59 1.24
N LEU A 474 15.03 25.48 1.42
CA LEU A 474 14.35 24.19 1.47
C LEU A 474 14.36 23.51 0.10
N PHE A 475 14.16 24.27 -0.98
CA PHE A 475 14.20 23.74 -2.34
C PHE A 475 15.59 23.18 -2.70
N TRP A 476 16.65 23.88 -2.31
CA TRP A 476 18.02 23.39 -2.38
C TRP A 476 18.20 22.07 -1.62
N ALA A 477 17.70 22.00 -0.37
CA ALA A 477 17.90 20.86 0.51
C ALA A 477 17.16 19.60 0.04
N VAL A 478 15.91 19.74 -0.42
CA VAL A 478 15.07 18.62 -0.88
C VAL A 478 15.67 17.93 -2.10
N ARG A 479 16.45 18.64 -2.92
CA ARG A 479 17.19 18.10 -4.05
C ARG A 479 18.47 17.38 -3.63
N GLY A 480 18.33 16.37 -2.75
CA GLY A 480 19.42 15.46 -2.37
C GLY A 480 19.38 14.96 -0.92
N ALA A 481 18.68 15.64 0.00
CA ALA A 481 18.69 15.29 1.42
C ALA A 481 17.55 14.34 1.86
N GLY A 482 16.76 13.82 0.93
CA GLY A 482 15.66 12.90 1.22
C GLY A 482 14.56 13.53 2.10
N ALA A 483 13.96 12.73 2.96
CA ALA A 483 12.81 13.11 3.80
C ALA A 483 13.18 13.89 5.07
N ASN A 484 14.38 14.50 5.15
CA ASN A 484 14.87 15.16 6.35
C ASN A 484 14.07 16.42 6.74
N PHE A 485 13.33 17.04 5.83
CA PHE A 485 12.72 18.35 6.09
C PHE A 485 11.19 18.34 6.06
N GLY A 486 10.57 17.20 5.76
CA GLY A 486 9.13 17.10 5.59
C GLY A 486 8.72 15.93 4.72
N ILE A 487 7.40 15.79 4.56
CA ILE A 487 6.78 14.83 3.65
C ILE A 487 6.39 15.58 2.39
N ALA A 488 7.03 15.26 1.27
CA ALA A 488 6.60 15.77 -0.03
C ALA A 488 5.22 15.23 -0.38
N VAL A 489 4.34 16.10 -0.87
CA VAL A 489 2.94 15.79 -1.24
C VAL A 489 2.65 16.05 -2.71
N ALA A 490 3.51 16.80 -3.41
CA ALA A 490 3.52 16.90 -4.86
C ALA A 490 4.88 17.44 -5.35
N PHE A 491 5.25 17.04 -6.57
CA PHE A 491 6.42 17.55 -7.28
C PHE A 491 5.98 18.14 -8.61
N GLU A 492 6.64 19.20 -9.05
CA GLU A 492 6.48 19.77 -10.38
C GLU A 492 7.80 19.66 -11.13
N PHE A 493 7.78 18.98 -12.27
CA PHE A 493 8.94 18.70 -13.10
C PHE A 493 8.77 19.30 -14.48
N GLU A 494 9.87 19.85 -15.02
CA GLU A 494 10.01 20.06 -16.45
C GLU A 494 10.55 18.77 -17.09
N VAL A 495 9.84 18.21 -18.06
CA VAL A 495 10.19 16.94 -18.71
C VAL A 495 10.80 17.15 -20.09
N ASP A 496 11.56 16.16 -20.57
CA ASP A 496 12.28 16.23 -21.83
C ASP A 496 11.53 15.53 -22.96
N GLU A 497 11.79 15.97 -24.19
CA GLU A 497 11.37 15.24 -25.38
C GLU A 497 12.29 14.04 -25.60
N VAL A 498 11.72 12.84 -25.46
CA VAL A 498 12.39 11.56 -25.65
C VAL A 498 11.39 10.63 -26.32
N ALA A 499 11.63 10.36 -27.60
CA ALA A 499 10.76 9.50 -28.39
C ALA A 499 11.11 8.00 -28.14
N GLU A 500 11.77 7.38 -29.10
CA GLU A 500 12.30 6.03 -28.95
C GLU A 500 13.79 6.07 -28.65
N ILE A 501 14.25 5.09 -27.88
CA ILE A 501 15.64 4.92 -27.48
C ILE A 501 16.19 3.61 -28.00
N GLY A 502 17.51 3.52 -28.13
CA GLY A 502 18.22 2.26 -28.28
C GLY A 502 18.41 1.61 -26.92
N TRP A 503 17.86 0.42 -26.73
CA TRP A 503 18.03 -0.40 -25.53
C TRP A 503 18.91 -1.61 -25.84
N ALA A 504 19.91 -1.86 -25.00
CA ALA A 504 20.79 -3.01 -25.16
C ALA A 504 21.03 -3.76 -23.84
N GLN A 505 21.14 -5.08 -23.96
CA GLN A 505 21.66 -5.97 -22.94
C GLN A 505 22.78 -6.80 -23.56
N LEU A 506 23.98 -6.66 -23.03
CA LEU A 506 25.19 -7.33 -23.52
C LEU A 506 25.72 -8.21 -22.39
N ALA A 507 25.78 -9.52 -22.59
CA ALA A 507 26.32 -10.47 -21.62
C ALA A 507 27.72 -10.92 -22.06
N PHE A 508 28.67 -10.97 -21.13
CA PHE A 508 30.08 -11.25 -21.40
C PHE A 508 30.58 -12.43 -20.58
N GLN A 509 31.53 -13.18 -21.15
CA GLN A 509 32.41 -14.05 -20.37
C GLN A 509 33.59 -13.24 -19.85
N VAL A 510 33.79 -13.24 -18.54
CA VAL A 510 34.82 -12.44 -17.86
C VAL A 510 35.87 -13.36 -17.26
N SER A 511 37.10 -13.27 -17.75
CA SER A 511 38.23 -14.03 -17.19
C SER A 511 38.85 -13.34 -15.98
N ASP A 512 39.09 -12.03 -16.07
CA ASP A 512 39.55 -11.20 -14.97
C ASP A 512 38.60 -10.02 -14.73
N PRO A 513 37.91 -9.95 -13.58
CA PRO A 513 37.06 -8.80 -13.23
C PRO A 513 37.80 -7.47 -13.17
N ALA A 514 39.09 -7.43 -12.81
CA ALA A 514 39.84 -6.18 -12.72
C ALA A 514 40.06 -5.56 -14.10
N ASP A 515 40.61 -6.33 -15.04
CA ASP A 515 40.83 -5.90 -16.43
C ASP A 515 39.51 -5.44 -17.10
N PHE A 516 38.42 -6.18 -16.85
CA PHE A 516 37.11 -5.81 -17.38
C PHE A 516 36.62 -4.47 -16.82
N LEU A 517 36.76 -4.24 -15.51
CA LEU A 517 36.38 -2.98 -14.87
C LEU A 517 37.19 -1.80 -15.40
N GLU A 518 38.51 -1.95 -15.55
CA GLU A 518 39.36 -0.90 -16.11
C GLU A 518 38.99 -0.56 -17.55
N MET A 519 38.74 -1.57 -18.38
CA MET A 519 38.32 -1.36 -19.76
C MET A 519 36.93 -0.71 -19.82
N PHE A 520 35.97 -1.19 -19.02
CA PHE A 520 34.66 -0.59 -18.90
C PHE A 520 34.76 0.90 -18.52
N GLY A 521 35.56 1.23 -17.50
CA GLY A 521 35.78 2.61 -17.08
C GLY A 521 36.36 3.47 -18.20
N ARG A 522 37.35 2.97 -18.94
CA ARG A 522 37.97 3.67 -20.07
C ARG A 522 36.97 3.94 -21.19
N VAL A 523 36.17 2.94 -21.56
CA VAL A 523 35.17 3.07 -22.61
C VAL A 523 34.14 4.13 -22.21
N VAL A 524 33.58 4.06 -20.99
CA VAL A 524 32.59 5.02 -20.49
C VAL A 524 33.05 6.48 -20.56
N LEU A 525 34.33 6.74 -20.26
CA LEU A 525 34.89 8.09 -20.29
C LEU A 525 35.04 8.66 -21.72
N GLN A 526 35.04 7.80 -22.74
CA GLN A 526 35.09 8.18 -24.15
C GLN A 526 33.70 8.14 -24.80
N THR A 527 32.72 7.55 -24.13
CA THR A 527 31.35 7.42 -24.64
C THR A 527 30.62 8.76 -24.63
N PRO A 528 29.91 9.11 -25.71
CA PRO A 528 28.98 10.23 -25.75
C PRO A 528 27.99 10.25 -24.57
N ARG A 529 27.54 11.45 -24.18
CA ARG A 529 26.66 11.61 -23.00
C ARG A 529 25.22 11.11 -23.24
N ASP A 530 24.82 10.92 -24.50
CA ASP A 530 23.57 10.31 -24.92
C ASP A 530 23.57 8.77 -24.82
N THR A 531 24.69 8.16 -24.43
CA THR A 531 24.75 6.74 -24.04
C THR A 531 25.05 6.55 -22.56
N THR A 532 24.21 5.75 -21.89
CA THR A 532 24.31 5.40 -20.47
C THR A 532 24.35 3.87 -20.29
N PRO A 533 25.52 3.29 -20.00
CA PRO A 533 25.67 1.87 -19.69
C PRO A 533 25.72 1.61 -18.18
N PHE A 534 24.93 0.68 -17.68
CA PHE A 534 25.03 0.15 -16.32
C PHE A 534 25.61 -1.26 -16.36
N LEU A 535 26.57 -1.54 -15.48
CA LEU A 535 27.26 -2.82 -15.39
C LEU A 535 26.77 -3.59 -14.16
N VAL A 536 26.39 -4.85 -14.34
CA VAL A 536 26.31 -5.85 -13.27
C VAL A 536 27.43 -6.87 -13.49
N LEU A 537 28.25 -7.09 -12.47
CA LEU A 537 29.43 -7.95 -12.55
C LEU A 537 29.36 -9.07 -11.52
N GLY A 538 29.62 -10.29 -11.94
CA GLY A 538 29.70 -11.47 -11.09
C GLY A 538 31.00 -12.23 -11.31
N GLN A 539 31.12 -13.42 -10.71
CA GLN A 539 32.25 -14.29 -11.02
C GLN A 539 32.06 -14.92 -12.41
N GLY A 540 33.02 -14.68 -13.30
CA GLY A 540 33.05 -15.29 -14.63
C GLY A 540 32.14 -14.63 -15.67
N MET A 541 31.26 -13.71 -15.28
CA MET A 541 30.28 -13.09 -16.18
C MET A 541 30.03 -11.62 -15.84
N ALA A 542 29.73 -10.83 -16.87
CA ALA A 542 29.23 -9.46 -16.77
C ALA A 542 27.98 -9.27 -17.60
N GLN A 543 27.14 -8.32 -17.21
CA GLN A 543 26.04 -7.82 -18.02
C GLN A 543 26.10 -6.30 -18.08
N ILE A 544 26.13 -5.75 -19.28
CA ILE A 544 25.94 -4.31 -19.53
C ILE A 544 24.51 -4.10 -20.03
N MET A 545 23.75 -3.28 -19.30
CA MET A 545 22.46 -2.75 -19.73
C MET A 545 22.68 -1.31 -20.18
N ALA A 546 22.47 -1.00 -21.45
CA ALA A 546 22.79 0.32 -22.00
C ALA A 546 21.58 0.95 -22.69
N MET A 547 21.47 2.26 -22.53
CA MET A 547 20.50 3.10 -23.23
C MET A 547 21.22 4.14 -24.07
N VAL A 548 20.85 4.24 -25.34
CA VAL A 548 21.26 5.30 -26.26
C VAL A 548 20.03 6.16 -26.52
N ASP A 549 20.07 7.45 -26.19
CA ASP A 549 18.97 8.38 -26.49
C ASP A 549 19.01 8.83 -27.96
N SER A 550 18.72 7.85 -28.82
CA SER A 550 18.57 7.93 -30.26
C SER A 550 17.72 6.74 -30.73
N SER A 551 16.93 6.95 -31.77
CA SER A 551 16.22 5.89 -32.50
C SER A 551 16.91 5.51 -33.81
N ASP A 552 18.05 6.12 -34.14
CA ASP A 552 18.82 5.81 -35.35
C ASP A 552 19.67 4.53 -35.14
N PRO A 553 19.41 3.43 -35.88
CA PRO A 553 20.13 2.18 -35.72
C PRO A 553 21.66 2.32 -35.89
N ALA A 554 22.12 3.17 -36.81
CA ALA A 554 23.55 3.35 -37.04
C ALA A 554 24.22 3.99 -35.83
N THR A 555 23.65 5.08 -35.32
CA THR A 555 24.09 5.73 -34.08
C THR A 555 24.08 4.77 -32.90
N ILE A 556 23.01 3.97 -32.75
CA ILE A 556 22.90 2.99 -31.64
C ILE A 556 24.02 1.97 -31.71
N ILE A 557 24.26 1.36 -32.87
CA ILE A 557 25.31 0.36 -33.04
C ILE A 557 26.70 0.97 -32.83
N ASP A 558 26.97 2.13 -33.42
CA ASP A 558 28.27 2.80 -33.29
C ASP A 558 28.60 3.15 -31.84
N GLN A 559 27.62 3.59 -31.04
CA GLN A 559 27.82 3.92 -29.63
C GLN A 559 27.90 2.69 -28.71
N LEU A 560 27.28 1.57 -29.10
CA LEU A 560 27.32 0.31 -28.34
C LEU A 560 28.53 -0.56 -28.66
N GLN A 561 29.09 -0.45 -29.87
CA GLN A 561 30.20 -1.30 -30.34
C GLN A 561 31.41 -1.29 -29.40
N PRO A 562 31.89 -0.14 -28.87
CA PRO A 562 33.00 -0.12 -27.92
C PRO A 562 32.76 -0.95 -26.65
N PHE A 563 31.50 -1.12 -26.22
CA PHE A 563 31.15 -1.98 -25.09
C PHE A 563 31.15 -3.46 -25.47
N ALA A 564 30.63 -3.79 -26.65
CA ALA A 564 30.65 -5.15 -27.18
C ALA A 564 32.08 -5.69 -27.35
N ASP A 565 33.05 -4.81 -27.61
CA ASP A 565 34.46 -5.16 -27.83
C ASP A 565 35.27 -5.33 -26.53
N ILE A 566 34.70 -5.05 -25.35
CA ILE A 566 35.41 -5.14 -24.05
C ILE A 566 35.88 -6.57 -23.78
N ALA A 567 35.04 -7.55 -24.08
CA ALA A 567 35.29 -8.97 -23.83
C ALA A 567 34.42 -9.84 -24.75
N PRO A 568 34.66 -11.17 -24.85
CA PRO A 568 33.80 -12.05 -25.63
C PRO A 568 32.34 -12.02 -25.15
N LEU A 569 31.42 -11.71 -26.07
CA LEU A 569 29.98 -11.76 -25.83
C LEU A 569 29.51 -13.21 -25.69
N ALA A 570 28.78 -13.48 -24.62
CA ALA A 570 28.02 -14.70 -24.42
C ALA A 570 26.62 -14.61 -25.04
N ASP A 571 26.00 -13.42 -24.96
CA ASP A 571 24.67 -13.14 -25.50
C ASP A 571 24.50 -11.62 -25.73
N GLN A 572 23.60 -11.24 -26.63
CA GLN A 572 23.25 -9.84 -26.85
C GLN A 572 21.80 -9.67 -27.28
N GLN A 573 21.16 -8.62 -26.77
CA GLN A 573 19.88 -8.13 -27.25
C GLN A 573 19.97 -6.63 -27.45
N VAL A 574 19.60 -6.16 -28.64
CA VAL A 574 19.52 -4.73 -28.97
C VAL A 574 18.17 -4.47 -29.64
N ALA A 575 17.45 -3.46 -29.16
CA ALA A 575 16.14 -3.10 -29.69
C ALA A 575 15.94 -1.58 -29.63
N ILE A 576 15.17 -1.05 -30.58
CA ILE A 576 14.60 0.29 -30.46
C ILE A 576 13.27 0.13 -29.72
N ALA A 577 13.06 0.92 -28.68
CA ALA A 577 11.86 0.87 -27.88
C ALA A 577 11.52 2.24 -27.26
N PRO A 578 10.25 2.51 -26.95
CA PRO A 578 9.90 3.63 -26.10
C PRO A 578 10.53 3.52 -24.71
N TYR A 579 10.89 4.65 -24.09
CA TYR A 579 11.45 4.67 -22.73
C TYR A 579 10.55 3.94 -21.70
N ALA A 580 9.23 4.11 -21.82
CA ALA A 580 8.25 3.42 -20.97
C ALA A 580 8.36 1.89 -21.04
N SER A 581 8.74 1.30 -22.18
CA SER A 581 8.92 -0.15 -22.30
C SER A 581 10.08 -0.65 -21.44
N VAL A 582 11.17 0.11 -21.34
CA VAL A 582 12.31 -0.21 -20.46
C VAL A 582 11.88 -0.12 -18.99
N MET A 583 11.15 0.92 -18.62
CA MET A 583 10.67 1.09 -17.24
C MET A 583 9.66 0.01 -16.83
N ASN A 584 8.91 -0.55 -17.79
CA ASN A 584 7.95 -1.64 -17.57
C ASN A 584 8.55 -3.05 -17.68
N MET A 585 9.85 -3.19 -17.97
CA MET A 585 10.48 -4.49 -18.21
C MET A 585 10.45 -5.42 -16.98
N PHE A 586 10.47 -4.86 -15.77
CA PHE A 586 10.40 -5.63 -14.52
C PHE A 586 9.02 -5.50 -13.85
N PRO A 587 8.40 -6.62 -13.42
CA PRO A 587 7.10 -6.59 -12.76
C PRO A 587 7.21 -5.91 -11.39
N ALA A 588 6.11 -5.32 -10.91
CA ALA A 588 6.06 -4.74 -9.57
C ALA A 588 6.36 -5.82 -8.51
N SER A 589 7.22 -5.47 -7.55
CA SER A 589 7.54 -6.34 -6.42
C SER A 589 6.52 -6.15 -5.30
N ALA A 590 5.97 -7.25 -4.79
CA ALA A 590 5.11 -7.21 -3.61
C ALA A 590 5.90 -6.82 -2.36
N HIS A 591 5.28 -6.06 -1.45
CA HIS A 591 5.86 -5.69 -0.15
C HIS A 591 5.83 -6.86 0.84
N ASN A 592 6.66 -7.88 0.60
CA ASN A 592 6.68 -9.11 1.39
C ASN A 592 7.89 -9.22 2.33
N GLY A 593 8.78 -8.21 2.34
CA GLY A 593 9.96 -8.17 3.19
C GLY A 593 10.97 -9.28 2.94
N ARG A 594 11.11 -9.75 1.69
CA ARG A 594 12.04 -10.84 1.36
C ARG A 594 13.35 -10.30 0.81
N GLY A 595 14.45 -10.63 1.48
CA GLY A 595 15.82 -10.41 0.99
C GLY A 595 16.74 -9.86 2.07
N GLU A 596 16.28 -8.85 2.83
CA GLU A 596 17.04 -8.22 3.92
C GLU A 596 18.52 -7.89 3.55
N PRO A 597 18.84 -7.39 2.33
CA PRO A 597 20.23 -7.33 1.89
C PRO A 597 21.01 -6.25 2.63
N VAL A 598 22.22 -6.58 3.07
CA VAL A 598 23.19 -5.56 3.48
C VAL A 598 23.76 -4.96 2.21
N SER A 599 23.49 -3.67 2.00
CA SER A 599 23.98 -2.92 0.85
C SER A 599 24.94 -1.82 1.26
N ARG A 600 25.99 -1.63 0.47
CA ARG A 600 26.95 -0.52 0.54
C ARG A 600 26.98 0.18 -0.81
N SER A 601 27.17 1.49 -0.78
CA SER A 601 27.34 2.29 -1.99
C SER A 601 28.57 3.17 -1.90
N ALA A 602 29.08 3.56 -3.06
CA ALA A 602 30.23 4.43 -3.19
C ALA A 602 30.14 5.21 -4.52
N PHE A 603 30.67 6.42 -4.53
CA PHE A 603 30.93 7.16 -5.76
C PHE A 603 32.41 7.14 -6.10
N THR A 604 32.73 7.14 -7.40
CA THR A 604 34.09 7.37 -7.87
C THR A 604 34.11 8.12 -9.20
N ARG A 605 35.16 8.94 -9.38
CA ARG A 605 35.43 9.70 -10.61
C ARG A 605 36.04 8.82 -11.69
N TYR A 606 36.87 7.85 -11.29
CA TYR A 606 37.64 7.00 -12.18
C TYR A 606 37.69 5.58 -11.63
N ILE A 607 37.58 4.58 -12.51
CA ILE A 607 37.93 3.20 -12.17
C ILE A 607 39.45 3.09 -12.31
N THR A 608 40.17 3.29 -11.19
CA THR A 608 41.63 3.12 -11.11
C THR A 608 42.00 1.64 -11.03
N PRO A 609 43.26 1.26 -11.31
CA PRO A 609 43.73 -0.11 -11.09
C PRO A 609 43.54 -0.58 -9.64
N GLU A 610 43.72 0.31 -8.66
CA GLU A 610 43.52 0.01 -7.24
C GLU A 610 42.05 -0.27 -6.92
N PHE A 611 41.13 0.56 -7.44
CA PHE A 611 39.69 0.34 -7.30
C PHE A 611 39.27 -0.97 -7.99
N ALA A 612 39.74 -1.20 -9.21
CA ALA A 612 39.41 -2.39 -9.99
C ALA A 612 39.92 -3.67 -9.31
N SER A 613 41.15 -3.65 -8.80
CA SER A 613 41.74 -4.75 -8.04
C SER A 613 40.96 -5.05 -6.76
N ALA A 614 40.67 -4.03 -5.95
CA ALA A 614 39.89 -4.18 -4.72
C ALA A 614 38.48 -4.72 -4.98
N SER A 615 37.82 -4.25 -6.05
CA SER A 615 36.50 -4.70 -6.46
C SER A 615 36.52 -6.13 -6.99
N ALA A 616 37.55 -6.51 -7.73
CA ALA A 616 37.75 -7.88 -8.18
C ALA A 616 37.92 -8.83 -6.98
N ASP A 617 38.68 -8.44 -5.95
CA ASP A 617 38.82 -9.22 -4.72
C ASP A 617 37.50 -9.35 -3.95
N LEU A 618 36.71 -8.28 -3.86
CA LEU A 618 35.37 -8.34 -3.30
C LEU A 618 34.48 -9.35 -4.04
N ILE A 619 34.47 -9.33 -5.38
CA ILE A 619 33.69 -10.26 -6.21
C ILE A 619 34.20 -11.71 -6.03
N ARG A 620 35.53 -11.93 -6.08
CA ARG A 620 36.16 -13.25 -5.90
C ARG A 620 35.90 -13.83 -4.50
N SER A 621 35.77 -12.99 -3.48
CA SER A 621 35.47 -13.42 -2.11
C SER A 621 34.07 -14.02 -1.95
N GLY A 622 33.14 -13.75 -2.87
CA GLY A 622 31.72 -14.11 -2.76
C GLY A 622 31.00 -13.43 -1.59
N ALA A 623 31.55 -12.36 -1.02
CA ALA A 623 30.89 -11.56 0.02
C ALA A 623 29.71 -10.75 -0.54
N SER A 624 29.80 -10.37 -1.82
CA SER A 624 28.73 -9.74 -2.58
C SER A 624 28.07 -10.74 -3.52
N HIS A 625 26.74 -10.78 -3.52
CA HIS A 625 25.91 -11.49 -4.50
C HIS A 625 25.34 -10.56 -5.58
N TRP A 626 25.56 -9.24 -5.43
CA TRP A 626 25.14 -8.21 -6.38
C TRP A 626 26.19 -7.12 -6.42
N TYR A 627 26.90 -6.95 -7.53
CA TYR A 627 27.85 -5.85 -7.73
C TYR A 627 27.40 -5.08 -8.97
N GLN A 628 26.98 -3.83 -8.79
CA GLN A 628 26.48 -2.97 -9.88
C GLN A 628 27.24 -1.65 -9.91
N ILE A 629 27.67 -1.24 -11.10
CA ILE A 629 28.13 0.13 -11.37
C ILE A 629 27.11 0.81 -12.28
N ARG A 630 26.53 1.90 -11.79
CA ARG A 630 25.78 2.84 -12.62
C ARG A 630 26.73 3.91 -13.14
N THR A 631 26.63 4.25 -14.41
CA THR A 631 27.37 5.38 -14.96
C THR A 631 26.58 6.67 -14.76
N VAL A 632 27.33 7.68 -14.37
CA VAL A 632 26.88 9.04 -14.11
C VAL A 632 27.73 9.95 -15.01
N GLY A 633 28.00 11.19 -14.60
CA GLY A 633 28.66 12.20 -15.41
C GLY A 633 27.71 12.87 -16.41
N GLY A 634 28.27 13.43 -17.48
CA GLY A 634 27.50 14.13 -18.51
C GLY A 634 26.77 15.35 -17.93
N ALA A 635 25.49 15.51 -18.25
CA ALA A 635 24.63 16.59 -17.75
C ALA A 635 24.58 16.67 -16.23
N VAL A 636 24.75 15.55 -15.50
CA VAL A 636 24.84 15.56 -14.03
C VAL A 636 26.01 16.43 -13.55
N SER A 637 27.12 16.44 -14.28
CA SER A 637 28.33 17.21 -13.94
C SER A 637 28.30 18.65 -14.45
N ASP A 638 27.30 19.03 -15.25
CA ASP A 638 27.12 20.42 -15.69
C ASP A 638 26.55 21.30 -14.56
N VAL A 639 25.89 20.70 -13.57
CA VAL A 639 25.35 21.35 -12.36
C VAL A 639 26.44 21.48 -11.30
N ALA A 640 26.56 22.64 -10.64
CA ALA A 640 27.59 22.84 -9.62
C ALA A 640 27.35 21.97 -8.39
N THR A 641 28.43 21.55 -7.71
CA THR A 641 28.39 20.66 -6.55
C THR A 641 27.62 21.22 -5.35
N ASP A 642 27.37 22.52 -5.31
CA ASP A 642 26.66 23.23 -4.24
C ASP A 642 25.30 23.82 -4.68
N ASP A 643 24.88 23.62 -5.94
CA ASP A 643 23.56 24.06 -6.44
C ASP A 643 22.40 23.23 -5.87
N THR A 644 22.67 22.01 -5.40
CA THR A 644 21.71 21.18 -4.68
C THR A 644 22.39 20.47 -3.49
N ALA A 645 21.61 19.79 -2.64
CA ALA A 645 22.17 18.98 -1.56
C ALA A 645 22.88 17.70 -2.04
N TYR A 646 22.62 17.26 -3.28
CA TYR A 646 23.39 16.22 -3.95
C TYR A 646 24.73 16.80 -4.40
N ALA A 647 25.80 16.48 -3.66
CA ALA A 647 27.09 17.14 -3.84
C ALA A 647 28.07 16.42 -4.78
N HIS A 648 27.93 15.10 -4.95
CA HIS A 648 28.86 14.25 -5.71
C HIS A 648 28.61 14.32 -7.24
N ARG A 649 28.50 15.55 -7.78
CA ARG A 649 28.18 15.86 -9.20
C ARG A 649 29.30 15.50 -10.17
N ASP A 650 30.52 15.42 -9.66
CA ASP A 650 31.76 15.15 -10.41
C ASP A 650 32.08 13.64 -10.54
N ALA A 651 31.29 12.77 -9.91
CA ALA A 651 31.44 11.33 -10.04
C ALA A 651 30.98 10.82 -11.42
N ASN A 652 31.73 9.88 -12.01
CA ASN A 652 31.35 9.20 -13.24
C ASN A 652 30.70 7.83 -12.96
N PHE A 653 30.88 7.28 -11.77
CA PHE A 653 30.46 5.94 -11.41
C PHE A 653 29.84 5.91 -10.01
N ALA A 654 28.69 5.25 -9.90
CA ALA A 654 28.03 4.94 -8.64
C ALA A 654 28.03 3.42 -8.45
N LEU A 655 28.83 2.94 -7.51
CA LEU A 655 28.91 1.54 -7.13
C LEU A 655 27.82 1.22 -6.10
N THR A 656 27.18 0.07 -6.27
CA THR A 656 26.36 -0.58 -5.26
C THR A 656 26.78 -2.04 -5.15
N VAL A 657 26.99 -2.49 -3.91
CA VAL A 657 27.18 -3.92 -3.61
C VAL A 657 26.15 -4.39 -2.61
N MET A 658 25.72 -5.64 -2.72
CA MET A 658 24.83 -6.27 -1.74
C MET A 658 25.38 -7.62 -1.28
N GLY A 659 25.28 -7.90 0.01
CA GLY A 659 25.61 -9.16 0.64
C GLY A 659 24.59 -9.54 1.71
N SER A 660 24.78 -10.69 2.34
CA SER A 660 23.89 -11.19 3.41
C SER A 660 24.45 -10.99 4.81
N ASN A 661 25.71 -10.59 4.95
CA ASN A 661 26.38 -10.41 6.25
C ASN A 661 27.22 -9.14 6.25
N ALA A 662 26.90 -8.21 7.15
CA ALA A 662 27.54 -6.90 7.20
C ALA A 662 29.05 -6.98 7.46
N GLN A 663 29.48 -7.67 8.51
CA GLN A 663 30.90 -7.79 8.87
C GLN A 663 31.75 -8.38 7.74
N ARG A 664 31.22 -9.40 7.04
CA ARG A 664 31.89 -10.00 5.89
C ARG A 664 31.93 -9.02 4.72
N LEU A 665 30.81 -8.36 4.40
CA LEU A 665 30.75 -7.40 3.30
C LEU A 665 31.70 -6.22 3.55
N ASP A 666 31.67 -5.65 4.75
CA ASP A 666 32.48 -4.49 5.15
C ASP A 666 33.98 -4.78 5.03
N ARG A 667 34.44 -5.96 5.46
CA ARG A 667 35.84 -6.37 5.33
C ARG A 667 36.37 -6.25 3.90
N TRP A 668 35.56 -6.65 2.92
CA TRP A 668 35.94 -6.68 1.51
C TRP A 668 35.57 -5.39 0.77
N PHE A 669 34.60 -4.64 1.28
CA PHE A 669 34.20 -3.35 0.71
C PHE A 669 35.10 -2.20 1.18
N ASP A 670 35.70 -2.28 2.37
CA ASP A 670 36.56 -1.23 2.93
C ASP A 670 37.72 -0.82 2.01
N PRO A 671 38.46 -1.74 1.34
CA PRO A 671 39.45 -1.37 0.34
C PRO A 671 38.85 -0.58 -0.83
N VAL A 672 37.70 -1.00 -1.36
CA VAL A 672 36.99 -0.29 -2.44
C VAL A 672 36.56 1.11 -1.99
N ARG A 673 36.06 1.23 -0.75
CA ARG A 673 35.64 2.48 -0.14
C ARG A 673 36.77 3.49 0.01
N ARG A 674 38.01 3.05 0.26
CA ARG A 674 39.18 3.95 0.35
C ARG A 674 39.56 4.59 -0.99
N GLU A 675 39.27 3.89 -2.08
CA GLU A 675 39.46 4.37 -3.46
C GLU A 675 38.23 5.12 -4.00
N SER A 676 37.27 5.44 -3.13
CA SER A 676 36.01 6.08 -3.46
C SER A 676 35.87 7.41 -2.72
N ASP A 677 35.06 8.31 -3.28
CA ASP A 677 34.78 9.62 -2.71
C ASP A 677 33.28 9.87 -2.79
N GLY A 678 32.61 9.62 -1.68
CA GLY A 678 31.17 9.82 -1.56
C GLY A 678 30.33 8.55 -1.49
N LEU A 679 29.05 8.74 -1.22
CA LEU A 679 28.05 7.70 -1.01
C LEU A 679 26.71 8.09 -1.64
N TYR A 680 26.06 7.16 -2.34
CA TYR A 680 24.67 7.32 -2.74
C TYR A 680 23.71 6.76 -1.69
N LEU A 681 23.02 7.65 -0.97
CA LEU A 681 22.22 7.30 0.20
C LEU A 681 21.06 6.33 -0.08
N SER A 682 20.51 6.33 -1.30
CA SER A 682 19.39 5.45 -1.69
C SER A 682 19.76 3.96 -1.72
N PHE A 683 21.06 3.65 -1.77
CA PHE A 683 21.61 2.30 -1.79
C PHE A 683 22.44 1.96 -0.54
N GLU A 684 22.39 2.78 0.52
CA GLU A 684 23.10 2.50 1.77
C GLU A 684 22.16 1.94 2.84
N SER A 685 22.52 0.78 3.38
CA SER A 685 21.79 0.10 4.45
C SER A 685 22.43 0.27 5.83
N ASP A 686 23.68 0.72 5.91
CA ASP A 686 24.32 1.09 7.17
C ASP A 686 23.58 2.28 7.79
N SER A 687 23.19 2.11 9.05
CA SER A 687 22.48 3.09 9.86
C SER A 687 23.39 3.84 10.83
N SER A 688 24.70 3.57 10.79
CA SER A 688 25.68 4.26 11.62
C SER A 688 25.65 5.77 11.35
N PRO A 689 25.54 6.62 12.39
CA PRO A 689 25.45 8.07 12.21
C PRO A 689 26.60 8.68 11.40
N ASP A 690 27.79 8.10 11.48
CA ASP A 690 28.99 8.61 10.80
C ASP A 690 28.93 8.52 9.27
N ARG A 691 28.07 7.64 8.72
CA ARG A 691 27.88 7.50 7.26
C ARG A 691 27.36 8.79 6.63
N ILE A 692 26.80 9.71 7.42
CA ILE A 692 26.38 11.01 6.93
C ILE A 692 27.50 11.84 6.33
N ASN A 693 28.72 11.69 6.84
CA ASN A 693 29.88 12.43 6.35
C ASN A 693 30.34 11.94 4.96
N ASP A 694 30.02 10.70 4.59
CA ASP A 694 30.29 10.17 3.26
C ASP A 694 29.23 10.66 2.25
N ALA A 695 28.00 10.90 2.69
CA ALA A 695 26.93 11.38 1.82
C ALA A 695 27.04 12.90 1.54
N PHE A 696 27.42 13.70 2.54
CA PHE A 696 27.43 15.15 2.44
C PHE A 696 28.80 15.72 2.80
N PRO A 697 29.45 16.49 1.89
CA PRO A 697 30.65 17.25 2.22
C PRO A 697 30.43 18.19 3.41
N PRO A 698 31.48 18.54 4.17
CA PRO A 698 31.34 19.29 5.43
C PRO A 698 30.50 20.57 5.34
N ALA A 699 30.71 21.38 4.30
CA ALA A 699 29.96 22.63 4.10
C ALA A 699 28.48 22.39 3.80
N THR A 700 28.17 21.41 2.93
CA THR A 700 26.82 20.96 2.60
C THR A 700 26.10 20.45 3.85
N LEU A 701 26.77 19.61 4.63
CA LEU A 701 26.23 19.06 5.87
C LEU A 701 25.94 20.16 6.90
N GLU A 702 26.84 21.13 7.06
CA GLU A 702 26.61 22.26 7.97
C GLU A 702 25.40 23.11 7.54
N ARG A 703 25.26 23.40 6.24
CA ARG A 703 24.10 24.11 5.69
C ARG A 703 22.80 23.35 5.97
N LEU A 704 22.78 22.04 5.73
CA LEU A 704 21.63 21.19 6.01
C LEU A 704 21.27 21.16 7.50
N ARG A 705 22.27 21.07 8.40
CA ARG A 705 22.05 21.10 9.86
C ARG A 705 21.48 22.43 10.34
N ARG A 706 21.92 23.56 9.78
CA ARG A 706 21.35 24.89 10.08
C ARG A 706 19.89 24.95 9.66
N LEU A 707 19.56 24.53 8.44
CA LEU A 707 18.18 24.49 7.96
C LEU A 707 17.30 23.54 8.80
N LYS A 708 17.81 22.36 9.14
CA LYS A 708 17.10 21.38 9.97
C LYS A 708 16.76 21.95 11.35
N THR A 709 17.66 22.76 11.91
CA THR A 709 17.42 23.47 13.19
C THR A 709 16.26 24.46 13.11
N GLN A 710 16.03 25.06 11.94
CA GLN A 710 14.94 26.00 11.72
C GLN A 710 13.60 25.29 11.47
N ILE A 711 13.60 24.23 10.64
CA ILE A 711 12.38 23.58 10.14
C ILE A 711 11.92 22.39 11.00
N ASP A 712 12.85 21.64 11.59
CA ASP A 712 12.56 20.47 12.42
C ASP A 712 13.52 20.40 13.64
N PRO A 713 13.43 21.38 14.56
CA PRO A 713 14.33 21.48 15.71
C PRO A 713 14.22 20.28 16.67
N GLN A 714 13.08 19.58 16.68
CA GLN A 714 12.83 18.41 17.52
C GLN A 714 13.26 17.09 16.86
N ASN A 715 13.74 17.17 15.62
CA ASN A 715 14.14 16.02 14.82
C ASN A 715 13.04 14.94 14.72
N LEU A 716 11.82 15.36 14.38
CA LEU A 716 10.71 14.44 14.11
C LEU A 716 11.05 13.51 12.96
N PHE A 717 11.59 14.05 11.86
CA PHE A 717 11.99 13.27 10.69
C PHE A 717 13.42 12.77 10.82
N ARG A 718 13.64 11.83 11.73
CA ARG A 718 14.96 11.25 12.05
C ARG A 718 15.15 9.81 11.60
N ASP A 719 14.08 9.07 11.33
CA ASP A 719 14.15 7.66 10.92
C ASP A 719 14.36 7.55 9.40
N ASN A 720 15.37 8.27 8.91
CA ASN A 720 15.82 8.32 7.53
C ASN A 720 17.37 8.35 7.53
N PHE A 721 18.01 8.83 6.47
CA PHE A 721 19.44 9.14 6.50
C PHE A 721 19.65 10.47 7.26
N ASN A 722 19.61 10.36 8.59
CA ASN A 722 19.27 11.44 9.51
C ASN A 722 20.30 12.57 9.58
N ILE A 723 19.84 13.79 9.33
CA ILE A 723 20.58 15.02 9.56
C ILE A 723 20.13 15.58 10.92
N THR A 724 21.01 15.51 11.92
CA THR A 724 20.70 16.04 13.26
C THR A 724 20.74 17.57 13.30
N PRO A 725 19.80 18.24 13.99
CA PRO A 725 19.88 19.69 14.23
C PRO A 725 21.19 20.11 14.92
N ALA A 726 21.69 21.32 14.64
CA ALA A 726 23.00 21.81 15.08
C ALA A 726 23.16 21.92 16.61
N HIS A 727 22.08 22.11 17.36
CA HIS A 727 22.14 22.17 18.83
C HIS A 727 22.26 20.79 19.50
N HIS A 728 21.97 19.70 18.78
CA HIS A 728 22.07 18.35 19.32
C HIS A 728 23.49 17.79 19.34
N THR A 729 24.36 18.24 18.44
CA THR A 729 25.78 17.81 18.39
C THR A 729 26.62 18.33 19.55
N MET A 730 26.21 19.41 20.23
CA MET A 730 26.92 19.98 21.38
C MET A 730 26.64 19.30 22.73
N ARG A 731 25.65 18.40 22.82
CA ARG A 731 25.33 17.64 24.06
C ARG A 731 25.94 16.24 24.11
N SER A 732 26.52 15.77 23.02
CA SER A 732 27.10 14.43 22.85
C SER A 732 28.62 14.43 22.65
N ALA A 733 29.25 15.60 22.69
CA ALA A 733 30.69 15.80 22.82
C ALA A 733 30.99 16.27 24.25
#